data_AF-A0A7D8UBC3-F1
#
_entry.id   AF-A0A7D8UBC3-F1
#
_cell.length_a   1.000
_cell.length_b   1.000
_cell.length_c   1.000
_cell.angle_alpha   90.00
_cell.angle_beta   90.00
_cell.angle_gamma   90.00
#
_symmetry.space_group_name_H-M   'P 1'
#
loop_
_entity.id
_entity.type
_entity.pdbx_description
1 polymer ?
#
loop_
_entity_poly.entity_id
_entity_poly.type
_entity_poly.pdbx_seq_one_letter_code
_entity_poly.pdbx_strand_id
1 'polypeptide(L)'
;MWSCERGKSTWRPTNCSPATPSLRFRSRGDRRLPKPAAELRPAANRFGSPHTARIRRSRSRLPDSDSGRPDFGLSATVPLRDRNGGSNYNGGGWHQAVPLGGGVGRLFAASDAFRFSPSVLMIGPKPWLVICCFLVCYGGSLAQPSAMAAGPLSVLPDDLRIAGLESPDDFFGFPVGSRHLRHDQIVSYLKYLADHSDRVSLIPYGKTHGGRPLMVAAITSAENHEQLDAIRGAHRRLSSGRTRTVPKDAHLVMYLGYNVHGDEASAANAAPIVAYHLASSRSEELVGWLCDSVFLLDPVLNPDGLDRFTNWVNENRGRYANDAADDREHNQPWPGGRTNYYWFDLNRDWLPLVHPESRGRVRLFHQWKPNVVLDYHEMSGNSSYFFQPGVPARNNPLSPPENLRLTRAFAAEHSAAMDAAGELFFTEERFDDFYIGKGSTYPDVHGAIGILFEQGSTRALRLTNQRTRRHFRDTVANQVRTSLSSLRAAAAHRDDLLRHQVNFHADALQAGKDAPLKAYVLAGTPERIAAAQDLLARHSIRSHAPAGEIRVDGETIPAGGALVIPTAQPEYTFIRSLFETPQSFPENIFYDVSTWHLPSAFGLRTLTYESDIPDRWLLDATWARGASPPDAVESPGEAFVRGSEVAGYLIDPTELSAPRVVVELLNLGADVRVATKPLSVAASPQSPDEDAGQQDFPVGTFVVPRQPNAGRWDRVLDLLTAAAARGDVIAAAAESSHTLAGPDLGSDSLTRLSPSYPLLIVGEGTTALSAGSLWHFLDVRMRHRVTLVDTQRLNRVVLSDYSCVILPAGGYGGWGSTEVETLKNYVRGGGTVIATSSAIRWLSRQKLISLADGVTDQESHSAGDEPADDSDADGGPTERGDAWRRPFGDAADAAALETIAGAFLMTQIDPTHPLTYGFPADQVAVFRDHTRRYPLPANGYQLAARYGEVISGYVSDRNRNRLRGTAAAWVEPSGNGRFILLVDEPVFRGYVRSSERFLTNAILLGPGLKIPVASGDAPDASDEAD
;
A
#
# COMPACT_ATOMS: atom_id res chain seq x y z
N MET A 1 34.95 -50.26 -21.02
CA MET A 1 34.78 -50.64 -22.44
C MET A 1 33.42 -50.05 -22.83
N TRP A 2 33.32 -49.03 -23.69
CA TRP A 2 33.33 -49.11 -25.17
C TRP A 2 32.25 -50.08 -25.68
N SER A 3 31.30 -49.72 -26.56
CA SER A 3 31.02 -48.49 -27.34
C SER A 3 29.48 -48.26 -27.34
N CYS A 4 28.92 -47.06 -27.12
CA CYS A 4 28.76 -45.93 -28.05
C CYS A 4 28.21 -46.28 -29.45
N GLU A 5 26.96 -45.88 -29.72
CA GLU A 5 26.47 -45.47 -31.05
C GLU A 5 25.36 -44.40 -30.87
N ARG A 6 25.03 -43.60 -31.89
CA ARG A 6 24.25 -42.34 -31.74
C ARG A 6 22.97 -42.32 -32.59
N GLY A 7 21.81 -42.17 -31.95
CA GLY A 7 20.55 -41.83 -32.63
C GLY A 7 20.19 -40.36 -32.47
N LYS A 8 20.39 -39.52 -33.50
CA LYS A 8 19.79 -38.18 -33.56
C LYS A 8 18.31 -38.31 -33.91
N SER A 9 17.41 -37.81 -33.06
CA SER A 9 15.99 -37.65 -33.41
C SER A 9 15.64 -36.17 -33.45
N THR A 10 15.37 -35.65 -34.64
CA THR A 10 14.80 -34.31 -34.83
C THR A 10 13.31 -34.39 -34.54
N TRP A 11 12.87 -33.81 -33.42
CA TRP A 11 11.45 -33.69 -33.11
C TRP A 11 10.74 -32.73 -34.08
N ARG A 12 9.49 -33.04 -34.39
CA ARG A 12 8.56 -32.10 -35.03
C ARG A 12 7.60 -31.56 -33.96
N PRO A 13 7.32 -30.25 -33.92
CA PRO A 13 6.17 -29.72 -33.20
C PRO A 13 4.86 -30.29 -33.76
N THR A 14 3.82 -30.31 -32.93
CA THR A 14 2.43 -30.42 -33.40
C THR A 14 2.02 -29.14 -34.13
N ASN A 15 1.17 -29.27 -35.15
CA ASN A 15 0.90 -28.18 -36.10
C ASN A 15 0.03 -27.04 -35.51
N CYS A 16 0.65 -26.02 -34.91
CA CYS A 16 0.16 -24.65 -35.05
C CYS A 16 0.54 -24.18 -36.46
N SER A 17 -0.42 -23.78 -37.31
CA SER A 17 -0.16 -23.40 -38.71
C SER A 17 -0.68 -21.99 -39.00
N PRO A 18 0.16 -21.07 -39.54
CA PRO A 18 -0.26 -19.68 -39.77
C PRO A 18 -1.36 -19.61 -40.84
N ALA A 19 -2.60 -19.39 -40.39
CA ALA A 19 -3.76 -19.34 -41.25
C ALA A 19 -3.65 -18.21 -42.29
N THR A 20 -3.91 -18.53 -43.56
CA THR A 20 -3.93 -17.54 -44.65
C THR A 20 -5.38 -17.35 -45.11
N PRO A 21 -5.95 -16.13 -45.00
CA PRO A 21 -7.36 -15.91 -45.35
C PRO A 21 -7.55 -15.98 -46.88
N SER A 22 -8.40 -16.91 -47.35
CA SER A 22 -8.77 -17.00 -48.76
C SER A 22 -10.28 -16.80 -48.97
N LEU A 23 -10.63 -15.64 -49.52
CA LEU A 23 -12.01 -15.27 -49.85
C LEU A 23 -12.60 -16.17 -50.94
N ARG A 24 -13.72 -16.86 -50.65
CA ARG A 24 -14.59 -17.44 -51.69
C ARG A 24 -16.08 -17.25 -51.38
N PHE A 25 -16.69 -16.31 -52.10
CA PHE A 25 -18.15 -16.26 -52.26
C PHE A 25 -18.66 -17.52 -52.99
N ARG A 26 -19.76 -18.11 -52.50
CA ARG A 26 -20.79 -18.76 -53.32
C ARG A 26 -22.12 -18.83 -52.56
N SER A 27 -23.23 -19.01 -53.28
CA SER A 27 -24.55 -18.57 -52.84
C SER A 27 -25.69 -19.57 -53.08
N ARG A 28 -26.71 -19.53 -52.21
CA ARG A 28 -28.07 -20.08 -52.33
C ARG A 28 -28.24 -21.62 -52.30
N GLY A 29 -29.15 -22.06 -51.43
CA GLY A 29 -29.79 -23.38 -51.34
C GLY A 29 -30.94 -23.28 -50.33
N ASP A 30 -32.05 -24.01 -50.50
CA ASP A 30 -33.32 -23.77 -49.79
C ASP A 30 -33.99 -25.06 -49.27
N ARG A 31 -34.84 -24.92 -48.22
CA ARG A 31 -35.87 -25.85 -47.68
C ARG A 31 -35.51 -27.15 -46.90
N ARG A 32 -35.95 -27.10 -45.61
CA ARG A 32 -36.87 -28.04 -44.90
C ARG A 32 -36.50 -29.53 -44.65
N LEU A 33 -36.29 -29.84 -43.36
CA LEU A 33 -37.00 -30.82 -42.48
C LEU A 33 -37.69 -32.07 -43.09
N PRO A 34 -37.54 -33.26 -42.46
CA PRO A 34 -38.50 -33.63 -41.37
C PRO A 34 -37.95 -34.42 -40.15
N LYS A 35 -38.83 -34.60 -39.15
CA LYS A 35 -38.79 -35.45 -37.92
C LYS A 35 -39.85 -36.59 -38.05
N PRO A 36 -40.08 -37.56 -37.12
CA PRO A 36 -39.84 -37.66 -35.66
C PRO A 36 -38.90 -38.86 -35.31
N ALA A 37 -38.97 -39.71 -34.26
CA ALA A 37 -39.88 -40.02 -33.12
C ALA A 37 -39.07 -40.76 -31.99
N ALA A 38 -39.57 -41.25 -30.84
CA ALA A 38 -40.93 -41.32 -30.25
C ALA A 38 -40.91 -41.11 -28.70
N GLU A 39 -41.32 -42.09 -27.87
CA GLU A 39 -41.48 -42.03 -26.40
C GLU A 39 -41.29 -43.40 -25.70
N LEU A 40 -41.07 -43.39 -24.36
CA LEU A 40 -41.71 -44.15 -23.26
C LEU A 40 -40.88 -43.89 -21.96
N ARG A 41 -41.32 -43.28 -20.84
CA ARG A 41 -42.47 -43.46 -19.89
C ARG A 41 -42.37 -44.71 -18.99
N PRO A 42 -42.92 -44.75 -17.74
CA PRO A 42 -43.85 -43.79 -17.08
C PRO A 42 -43.63 -43.43 -15.56
N ALA A 43 -44.36 -42.40 -15.07
CA ALA A 43 -45.10 -42.26 -13.77
C ALA A 43 -44.37 -42.35 -12.38
N ALA A 44 -44.85 -41.80 -11.23
CA ALA A 44 -45.85 -40.78 -10.79
C ALA A 44 -45.64 -40.56 -9.24
N ASN A 45 -46.36 -39.80 -8.38
CA ASN A 45 -47.54 -38.91 -8.31
C ASN A 45 -47.31 -37.91 -7.12
N ARG A 46 -47.86 -36.68 -6.98
CA ARG A 46 -49.22 -36.17 -6.58
C ARG A 46 -49.75 -36.60 -5.19
N PHE A 47 -50.51 -35.81 -4.41
CA PHE A 47 -51.42 -34.64 -4.65
C PHE A 47 -51.23 -33.51 -3.58
N GLY A 48 -51.88 -32.33 -3.58
CA GLY A 48 -53.02 -31.78 -4.38
C GLY A 48 -53.29 -30.26 -4.18
N SER A 49 -54.49 -29.78 -4.53
CA SER A 49 -54.94 -28.36 -4.59
C SER A 49 -56.31 -28.20 -3.82
N PRO A 50 -57.23 -27.19 -4.00
CA PRO A 50 -57.27 -25.91 -4.78
C PRO A 50 -58.02 -24.69 -4.12
N HIS A 51 -58.26 -23.61 -4.90
CA HIS A 51 -59.35 -22.58 -4.79
C HIS A 51 -59.30 -21.49 -3.67
N THR A 52 -59.85 -20.25 -3.75
CA THR A 52 -60.49 -19.34 -4.77
C THR A 52 -60.65 -17.91 -4.14
N ALA A 53 -60.98 -16.76 -4.79
CA ALA A 53 -60.82 -16.19 -6.15
C ALA A 53 -61.47 -14.76 -6.27
N ARG A 54 -61.01 -13.91 -7.23
CA ARG A 54 -61.57 -12.58 -7.68
C ARG A 54 -61.33 -11.38 -6.73
N ILE A 55 -61.15 -10.12 -7.19
CA ILE A 55 -62.07 -9.22 -7.95
C ILE A 55 -61.37 -8.34 -9.03
N ARG A 56 -62.16 -7.61 -9.83
CA ARG A 56 -61.84 -6.89 -11.09
C ARG A 56 -61.10 -5.54 -10.93
N ARG A 57 -60.35 -5.14 -11.98
CA ARG A 57 -60.17 -3.71 -12.38
C ARG A 57 -61.28 -3.27 -13.34
N SER A 58 -61.63 -1.99 -13.35
CA SER A 58 -62.67 -1.37 -14.22
C SER A 58 -62.12 -0.26 -15.14
N ARG A 59 -62.95 0.23 -16.07
CA ARG A 59 -62.56 0.97 -17.28
C ARG A 59 -62.59 2.52 -17.15
N SER A 60 -61.56 3.17 -17.72
CA SER A 60 -61.62 4.27 -18.74
C SER A 60 -62.15 5.69 -18.45
N ARG A 61 -61.60 6.65 -19.24
CA ARG A 61 -62.09 8.04 -19.59
C ARG A 61 -61.87 9.12 -18.51
N LEU A 62 -61.55 10.40 -18.81
CA LEU A 62 -61.17 11.15 -20.05
C LEU A 62 -60.08 12.23 -19.66
N PRO A 63 -59.99 13.49 -20.17
CA PRO A 63 -58.99 13.88 -21.19
C PRO A 63 -58.12 15.13 -20.85
N ASP A 64 -57.25 15.53 -21.81
CA ASP A 64 -56.74 16.90 -22.05
C ASP A 64 -55.84 17.58 -20.97
N SER A 65 -54.91 18.51 -21.25
CA SER A 65 -54.44 19.14 -22.50
C SER A 65 -52.98 19.67 -22.41
N ASP A 66 -52.31 19.70 -23.57
CA ASP A 66 -51.36 20.73 -24.04
C ASP A 66 -49.91 20.93 -23.51
N SER A 67 -49.18 21.70 -24.35
CA SER A 67 -47.81 22.26 -24.26
C SER A 67 -47.33 22.76 -22.87
N GLY A 68 -46.03 22.96 -22.57
CA GLY A 68 -44.82 23.10 -23.40
C GLY A 68 -43.73 23.83 -22.61
N ARG A 69 -42.59 24.21 -23.24
CA ARG A 69 -41.53 25.02 -22.57
C ARG A 69 -41.97 26.48 -22.37
N PRO A 70 -41.36 27.19 -21.40
CA PRO A 70 -40.57 28.37 -21.80
C PRO A 70 -39.27 28.62 -21.01
N ASP A 71 -38.49 29.58 -21.51
CA ASP A 71 -37.30 30.21 -20.87
C ASP A 71 -37.70 31.45 -20.01
N PHE A 72 -36.69 32.27 -19.61
CA PHE A 72 -36.77 33.58 -18.92
C PHE A 72 -37.07 33.55 -17.40
N GLY A 73 -36.70 34.57 -16.59
CA GLY A 73 -35.78 35.70 -16.85
C GLY A 73 -36.10 37.00 -16.08
N LEU A 74 -35.10 37.52 -15.35
CA LEU A 74 -34.91 38.91 -14.85
C LEU A 74 -35.82 39.53 -13.73
N SER A 75 -35.12 40.05 -12.70
CA SER A 75 -35.25 41.41 -12.08
C SER A 75 -36.45 41.83 -11.20
N ALA A 76 -36.15 42.29 -9.96
CA ALA A 76 -36.71 43.53 -9.36
C ALA A 76 -35.96 44.05 -8.09
N THR A 77 -35.47 45.30 -8.16
CA THR A 77 -35.27 46.37 -7.13
C THR A 77 -35.45 46.10 -5.61
N VAL A 78 -34.52 46.47 -4.68
CA VAL A 78 -33.96 47.81 -4.25
C VAL A 78 -34.84 48.55 -3.21
N PRO A 79 -34.31 48.96 -2.02
CA PRO A 79 -33.67 50.29 -1.87
C PRO A 79 -32.36 50.37 -1.04
N LEU A 80 -31.65 51.48 -1.22
CA LEU A 80 -30.36 51.88 -0.61
C LEU A 80 -30.49 53.16 0.23
N ARG A 81 -29.45 53.51 1.02
CA ARG A 81 -29.19 54.89 1.44
C ARG A 81 -27.68 55.15 1.67
N ASP A 82 -27.10 56.03 0.85
CA ASP A 82 -26.12 57.12 1.10
C ASP A 82 -25.09 57.02 2.28
N ARG A 83 -23.81 57.47 2.16
CA ARG A 83 -23.12 58.26 1.11
C ARG A 83 -21.57 58.34 1.28
N ASN A 84 -20.89 58.87 0.24
CA ASN A 84 -19.53 59.47 0.18
C ASN A 84 -18.31 58.51 0.30
N GLY A 85 -17.20 58.69 -0.44
CA GLY A 85 -16.95 59.56 -1.61
C GLY A 85 -15.45 59.69 -2.02
N GLY A 86 -15.15 59.79 -3.33
CA GLY A 86 -13.82 60.02 -3.95
C GLY A 86 -13.00 58.73 -4.20
N SER A 87 -12.45 58.39 -5.38
CA SER A 87 -11.66 59.09 -6.44
C SER A 87 -10.20 59.36 -6.05
N ASN A 88 -9.15 59.11 -6.87
CA ASN A 88 -9.12 58.92 -8.34
C ASN A 88 -7.91 58.09 -8.87
N TYR A 89 -7.79 57.95 -10.20
CA TYR A 89 -6.82 57.11 -10.95
C TYR A 89 -5.40 57.70 -11.18
N ASN A 90 -4.49 56.87 -11.73
CA ASN A 90 -3.14 57.15 -12.28
C ASN A 90 -2.03 57.44 -11.25
N GLY A 91 -0.72 57.30 -11.52
CA GLY A 91 0.02 56.81 -12.70
C GLY A 91 1.54 56.82 -12.39
N GLY A 92 2.36 56.01 -13.09
CA GLY A 92 3.77 55.74 -12.69
C GLY A 92 4.81 56.82 -13.06
N GLY A 93 5.93 56.89 -12.32
CA GLY A 93 7.02 57.85 -12.58
C GLY A 93 8.33 57.64 -11.78
N TRP A 94 9.38 57.26 -12.50
CA TRP A 94 10.84 57.18 -12.26
C TRP A 94 11.59 58.03 -11.19
N HIS A 95 12.72 57.44 -10.75
CA HIS A 95 14.05 58.01 -10.40
C HIS A 95 14.37 58.81 -9.11
N GLN A 96 15.34 58.27 -8.35
CA GLN A 96 16.56 58.87 -7.73
C GLN A 96 16.50 60.26 -7.04
N ALA A 97 16.90 60.35 -5.75
CA ALA A 97 18.28 60.70 -5.35
C ALA A 97 18.54 60.79 -3.81
N VAL A 98 19.80 60.53 -3.45
CA VAL A 98 20.55 60.72 -2.17
C VAL A 98 20.75 62.23 -1.82
N PRO A 99 21.30 62.69 -0.64
CA PRO A 99 22.38 62.08 0.19
C PRO A 99 22.38 62.32 1.73
N LEU A 100 23.55 62.06 2.36
CA LEU A 100 24.05 62.37 3.73
C LEU A 100 23.82 61.28 4.82
N GLY A 101 24.81 60.89 5.65
CA GLY A 101 26.27 61.10 5.58
C GLY A 101 27.01 61.03 6.94
N GLY A 102 28.06 60.19 7.09
CA GLY A 102 28.93 60.15 8.27
C GLY A 102 30.02 59.06 8.26
N GLY A 103 31.21 59.34 8.83
CA GLY A 103 32.33 58.39 9.07
C GLY A 103 32.70 58.33 10.57
N VAL A 104 33.91 57.95 11.06
CA VAL A 104 35.25 57.73 10.45
C VAL A 104 36.13 56.83 11.38
N GLY A 105 37.05 56.01 10.83
CA GLY A 105 38.21 55.40 11.54
C GLY A 105 38.52 53.96 11.04
N ARG A 106 39.70 53.54 10.50
CA ARG A 106 41.15 53.65 10.83
C ARG A 106 41.63 52.78 12.00
N LEU A 107 42.84 52.16 12.04
CA LEU A 107 43.74 51.49 11.04
C LEU A 107 45.01 50.96 11.79
N PHE A 108 45.91 50.19 11.12
CA PHE A 108 47.17 49.52 11.59
C PHE A 108 47.01 48.07 12.14
N ALA A 109 47.96 47.11 11.97
CA ALA A 109 49.20 47.00 11.14
C ALA A 109 49.68 45.52 11.01
N ALA A 110 50.53 45.23 9.99
CA ALA A 110 51.61 44.21 9.84
C ALA A 110 51.47 42.75 10.40
N SER A 111 51.98 41.68 9.78
CA SER A 111 52.57 41.41 8.44
C SER A 111 52.46 39.87 8.13
N ASP A 112 53.30 39.04 7.46
CA ASP A 112 54.65 39.11 6.87
C ASP A 112 54.90 38.05 5.74
N ALA A 113 56.13 37.51 5.61
CA ALA A 113 56.66 36.64 4.54
C ALA A 113 56.26 35.13 4.62
N PHE A 114 56.36 34.28 3.58
CA PHE A 114 57.57 33.95 2.79
C PHE A 114 57.36 33.71 1.27
N ARG A 115 58.48 33.51 0.54
CA ARG A 115 58.60 33.58 -0.95
C ARG A 115 58.82 32.21 -1.62
N PHE A 116 58.62 32.12 -2.94
CA PHE A 116 59.73 31.99 -3.93
C PHE A 116 59.30 32.37 -5.37
N SER A 117 60.27 32.53 -6.29
CA SER A 117 60.10 33.19 -7.61
C SER A 117 59.93 32.24 -8.83
N PRO A 118 59.41 32.76 -9.96
CA PRO A 118 59.38 32.07 -11.26
C PRO A 118 60.65 32.32 -12.10
N SER A 119 60.77 31.62 -13.23
CA SER A 119 61.77 31.85 -14.30
C SER A 119 61.13 31.93 -15.69
N VAL A 120 61.77 32.64 -16.62
CA VAL A 120 61.20 33.09 -17.91
C VAL A 120 62.16 32.75 -19.06
N LEU A 121 61.62 32.48 -20.27
CA LEU A 121 62.29 32.83 -21.52
C LEU A 121 61.27 33.20 -22.62
N MET A 122 61.70 34.03 -23.59
CA MET A 122 60.90 34.58 -24.70
C MET A 122 61.63 34.37 -26.07
N ILE A 123 61.14 35.03 -27.13
CA ILE A 123 61.63 35.09 -28.54
C ILE A 123 60.94 34.01 -29.43
N GLY A 124 60.46 34.29 -30.67
CA GLY A 124 60.46 35.50 -31.52
C GLY A 124 59.42 35.42 -32.69
N PRO A 125 59.31 36.41 -33.61
CA PRO A 125 58.01 36.73 -34.25
C PRO A 125 57.91 36.87 -35.80
N LYS A 126 56.68 36.68 -36.34
CA LYS A 126 56.06 37.29 -37.58
C LYS A 126 56.62 36.87 -38.98
N PRO A 127 56.02 37.28 -40.14
CA PRO A 127 54.60 37.19 -40.60
C PRO A 127 54.46 36.79 -42.14
N TRP A 128 53.38 37.22 -42.84
CA TRP A 128 53.01 37.10 -44.29
C TRP A 128 52.37 35.76 -44.76
N LEU A 129 51.50 35.70 -45.80
CA LEU A 129 50.45 36.61 -46.32
C LEU A 129 49.44 35.80 -47.22
N VAL A 130 48.33 36.41 -47.63
CA VAL A 130 47.19 35.83 -48.39
C VAL A 130 47.47 35.64 -49.89
N ILE A 131 47.01 34.53 -50.47
CA ILE A 131 46.54 34.45 -51.87
C ILE A 131 45.20 33.70 -51.91
N CYS A 132 44.24 34.23 -52.66
CA CYS A 132 42.98 33.55 -52.97
C CYS A 132 43.01 32.95 -54.38
N CYS A 133 42.51 31.72 -54.54
CA CYS A 133 42.07 31.21 -55.85
C CYS A 133 40.74 30.47 -55.68
N PHE A 134 39.68 31.03 -56.24
CA PHE A 134 38.43 30.31 -56.49
C PHE A 134 38.64 29.33 -57.65
N LEU A 135 38.27 28.06 -57.50
CA LEU A 135 37.86 27.24 -58.63
C LEU A 135 36.88 26.14 -58.18
N VAL A 136 35.86 25.93 -59.02
CA VAL A 136 34.65 25.17 -58.70
C VAL A 136 34.90 23.66 -58.76
N CYS A 137 34.55 22.96 -57.68
CA CYS A 137 34.10 21.56 -57.75
C CYS A 137 32.73 21.47 -57.05
N TYR A 138 31.67 21.35 -57.86
CA TYR A 138 30.29 21.22 -57.39
C TYR A 138 29.91 19.73 -57.36
N GLY A 139 29.31 19.27 -56.27
CA GLY A 139 28.81 17.89 -56.14
C GLY A 139 29.41 17.13 -54.95
N GLY A 140 28.56 16.39 -54.23
CA GLY A 140 29.01 15.52 -53.14
C GLY A 140 28.92 16.10 -51.73
N SER A 141 27.96 16.99 -51.44
CA SER A 141 27.48 17.17 -50.06
C SER A 141 26.76 15.90 -49.61
N LEU A 142 27.53 14.86 -49.29
CA LEU A 142 27.07 13.73 -48.48
C LEU A 142 26.71 14.28 -47.10
N ALA A 143 25.45 14.66 -46.93
CA ALA A 143 24.84 14.68 -45.62
C ALA A 143 24.96 13.26 -45.06
N GLN A 144 25.97 13.04 -44.21
CA GLN A 144 25.97 11.85 -43.36
C GLN A 144 24.63 11.89 -42.60
N PRO A 145 23.77 10.87 -42.74
CA PRO A 145 22.58 10.80 -41.91
C PRO A 145 23.09 10.74 -40.47
N SER A 146 22.87 11.81 -39.70
CA SER A 146 23.18 11.82 -38.27
C SER A 146 22.39 10.66 -37.67
N ALA A 147 23.09 9.59 -37.33
CA ALA A 147 22.45 8.33 -36.99
C ALA A 147 21.47 8.57 -35.84
N MET A 148 20.17 8.50 -36.14
CA MET A 148 19.14 8.64 -35.12
C MET A 148 19.25 7.40 -34.25
N ALA A 149 19.98 7.55 -33.13
CA ALA A 149 20.24 6.48 -32.18
C ALA A 149 18.91 5.80 -31.86
N ALA A 150 18.88 4.50 -32.12
CA ALA A 150 17.67 3.82 -32.54
C ALA A 150 16.60 3.81 -31.43
N GLY A 151 15.33 3.88 -31.84
CA GLY A 151 14.20 3.87 -30.91
C GLY A 151 14.02 2.50 -30.25
N PRO A 152 13.25 2.40 -29.15
CA PRO A 152 13.16 1.15 -28.39
C PRO A 152 12.58 -0.04 -29.18
N LEU A 153 11.86 0.22 -30.28
CA LEU A 153 11.44 -0.83 -31.22
C LEU A 153 12.59 -1.56 -31.91
N SER A 154 13.79 -0.98 -32.03
CA SER A 154 14.95 -1.67 -32.62
C SER A 154 15.61 -2.69 -31.68
N VAL A 155 15.07 -2.87 -30.47
CA VAL A 155 15.42 -3.98 -29.57
C VAL A 155 14.68 -5.25 -29.98
N LEU A 156 13.57 -5.13 -30.71
CA LEU A 156 12.85 -6.29 -31.23
C LEU A 156 13.68 -7.00 -32.32
N PRO A 157 13.65 -8.35 -32.39
CA PRO A 157 14.22 -9.10 -33.50
C PRO A 157 13.74 -8.62 -34.88
N ASP A 158 14.63 -8.69 -35.86
CA ASP A 158 14.33 -8.49 -37.28
C ASP A 158 13.65 -9.75 -37.84
N ASP A 159 12.40 -9.97 -37.42
CA ASP A 159 11.55 -11.08 -37.82
C ASP A 159 10.35 -10.63 -38.66
N LEU A 160 9.81 -11.56 -39.47
CA LEU A 160 8.62 -11.29 -40.27
C LEU A 160 7.42 -11.03 -39.34
N ARG A 161 6.74 -9.89 -39.54
CA ARG A 161 5.56 -9.51 -38.74
C ARG A 161 4.25 -9.76 -39.49
N ILE A 162 3.14 -9.80 -38.76
CA ILE A 162 1.78 -9.79 -39.32
C ILE A 162 1.53 -8.43 -39.98
N ALA A 163 1.17 -8.44 -41.26
CA ALA A 163 0.94 -7.21 -42.02
C ALA A 163 -0.40 -6.56 -41.65
N GLY A 164 -0.42 -5.24 -41.54
CA GLY A 164 -1.61 -4.46 -41.20
C GLY A 164 -1.81 -4.17 -39.71
N LEU A 165 -0.95 -4.70 -38.84
CA LEU A 165 -0.91 -4.34 -37.43
C LEU A 165 0.11 -3.21 -37.21
N GLU A 166 -0.36 -1.98 -36.98
CA GLU A 166 0.47 -0.81 -36.66
C GLU A 166 1.44 -1.05 -35.50
N SER A 167 2.65 -0.48 -35.60
CA SER A 167 3.59 -0.47 -34.49
C SER A 167 3.21 0.60 -33.44
N PRO A 168 3.74 0.56 -32.21
CA PRO A 168 3.52 1.60 -31.22
C PRO A 168 3.89 3.00 -31.72
N ASP A 169 5.00 3.13 -32.45
CA ASP A 169 5.50 4.41 -32.97
C ASP A 169 4.54 5.00 -34.03
N ASP A 170 3.95 4.14 -34.87
CA ASP A 170 2.97 4.52 -35.90
C ASP A 170 1.64 4.94 -35.27
N PHE A 171 1.06 4.06 -34.43
CA PHE A 171 -0.23 4.28 -33.77
C PHE A 171 -0.23 5.52 -32.87
N PHE A 172 0.87 5.76 -32.15
CA PHE A 172 1.01 6.96 -31.33
C PHE A 172 1.40 8.21 -32.14
N GLY A 173 1.93 8.05 -33.36
CA GLY A 173 2.41 9.15 -34.21
C GLY A 173 3.71 9.81 -33.74
N PHE A 174 4.48 9.15 -32.88
CA PHE A 174 5.79 9.59 -32.39
C PHE A 174 6.57 8.40 -31.81
N PRO A 175 7.93 8.41 -31.86
CA PRO A 175 8.71 7.32 -31.29
C PRO A 175 8.52 7.14 -29.79
N VAL A 176 8.24 5.91 -29.34
CA VAL A 176 8.18 5.59 -27.91
C VAL A 176 9.52 5.92 -27.25
N GLY A 177 9.48 6.48 -26.04
CA GLY A 177 10.68 7.00 -25.37
C GLY A 177 11.07 8.44 -25.78
N SER A 178 10.43 9.06 -26.78
CA SER A 178 10.54 10.51 -27.06
C SER A 178 9.62 11.37 -26.18
N ARG A 179 8.70 10.73 -25.46
CA ARG A 179 7.92 11.23 -24.32
C ARG A 179 7.39 10.08 -23.49
N HIS A 180 6.97 10.37 -22.27
CA HIS A 180 6.31 9.40 -21.40
C HIS A 180 4.86 9.21 -21.84
N LEU A 181 4.46 7.97 -22.15
CA LEU A 181 3.07 7.60 -22.40
C LEU A 181 2.24 7.68 -21.11
N ARG A 182 1.05 8.27 -21.19
CA ARG A 182 0.03 8.23 -20.13
C ARG A 182 -0.75 6.91 -20.14
N HIS A 183 -1.47 6.62 -19.07
CA HIS A 183 -2.27 5.40 -18.96
C HIS A 183 -3.33 5.24 -20.07
N ASP A 184 -4.03 6.33 -20.44
CA ASP A 184 -5.06 6.31 -21.48
C ASP A 184 -4.50 5.91 -22.85
N GLN A 185 -3.26 6.31 -23.16
CA GLN A 185 -2.59 5.98 -24.42
C GLN A 185 -2.23 4.48 -24.45
N ILE A 186 -1.63 3.97 -23.37
CA ILE A 186 -1.23 2.56 -23.24
C ILE A 186 -2.44 1.63 -23.35
N VAL A 187 -3.53 1.94 -22.61
CA VAL A 187 -4.78 1.18 -22.67
C VAL A 187 -5.44 1.26 -24.06
N SER A 188 -5.33 2.40 -24.75
CA SER A 188 -5.87 2.52 -26.12
C SER A 188 -5.11 1.65 -27.12
N TYR A 189 -3.79 1.54 -26.99
CA TYR A 189 -3.00 0.66 -27.86
C TYR A 189 -3.24 -0.83 -27.58
N LEU A 190 -3.37 -1.25 -26.32
CA LEU A 190 -3.70 -2.65 -26.01
C LEU A 190 -5.11 -3.04 -26.48
N LYS A 191 -6.07 -2.10 -26.50
CA LYS A 191 -7.37 -2.30 -27.17
C LYS A 191 -7.23 -2.47 -28.67
N TYR A 192 -6.48 -1.58 -29.32
CA TYR A 192 -6.16 -1.72 -30.74
C TYR A 192 -5.55 -3.10 -31.06
N LEU A 193 -4.58 -3.58 -30.27
CA LEU A 193 -4.03 -4.93 -30.44
C LEU A 193 -5.08 -6.04 -30.28
N ALA A 194 -5.97 -5.96 -29.29
CA ALA A 194 -7.04 -6.95 -29.07
C ALA A 194 -8.13 -6.92 -30.14
N ASP A 195 -8.41 -5.75 -30.73
CA ASP A 195 -9.38 -5.59 -31.81
C ASP A 195 -8.82 -6.07 -33.18
N HIS A 196 -7.49 -6.21 -33.32
CA HIS A 196 -6.80 -6.49 -34.59
C HIS A 196 -5.86 -7.72 -34.58
N SER A 197 -5.76 -8.46 -33.46
CA SER A 197 -4.94 -9.67 -33.34
C SER A 197 -5.71 -10.82 -32.66
N ASP A 198 -5.74 -11.97 -33.33
CA ASP A 198 -6.26 -13.25 -32.81
C ASP A 198 -5.44 -13.82 -31.63
N ARG A 199 -4.30 -13.20 -31.31
CA ARG A 199 -3.42 -13.56 -30.20
C ARG A 199 -3.65 -12.77 -28.93
N VAL A 200 -4.50 -11.75 -28.91
CA VAL A 200 -4.60 -10.81 -27.77
C VAL A 200 -6.05 -10.69 -27.32
N SER A 201 -6.31 -10.94 -26.03
CA SER A 201 -7.59 -10.60 -25.39
C SER A 201 -7.38 -9.86 -24.07
N LEU A 202 -8.33 -8.98 -23.72
CA LEU A 202 -8.21 -8.09 -22.56
C LEU A 202 -9.06 -8.57 -21.40
N ILE A 203 -8.42 -8.84 -20.27
CA ILE A 203 -9.06 -9.32 -19.04
C ILE A 203 -9.05 -8.18 -18.01
N PRO A 204 -10.17 -7.46 -17.81
CA PRO A 204 -10.28 -6.47 -16.75
C PRO A 204 -10.33 -7.15 -15.38
N TYR A 205 -9.50 -6.71 -14.44
CA TYR A 205 -9.39 -7.27 -13.10
C TYR A 205 -9.80 -6.29 -11.98
N GLY A 206 -10.03 -5.01 -12.27
CA GLY A 206 -10.55 -4.05 -11.29
C GLY A 206 -10.63 -2.62 -11.79
N LYS A 207 -10.69 -1.70 -10.82
CA LYS A 207 -10.44 -0.26 -11.02
C LYS A 207 -9.61 0.28 -9.85
N THR A 208 -8.87 1.37 -10.07
CA THR A 208 -8.24 2.12 -8.99
C THR A 208 -9.26 2.88 -8.14
N HIS A 209 -8.81 3.42 -7.00
CA HIS A 209 -9.59 4.42 -6.26
C HIS A 209 -9.92 5.67 -7.11
N GLY A 210 -9.01 6.10 -8.00
CA GLY A 210 -9.28 7.12 -9.02
C GLY A 210 -10.18 6.67 -10.19
N GLY A 211 -10.76 5.47 -10.12
CA GLY A 211 -11.72 4.94 -11.10
C GLY A 211 -11.11 4.45 -12.43
N ARG A 212 -9.78 4.45 -12.57
CA ARG A 212 -9.09 4.00 -13.78
C ARG A 212 -9.25 2.49 -13.97
N PRO A 213 -9.45 1.98 -15.19
CA PRO A 213 -9.55 0.54 -15.42
C PRO A 213 -8.22 -0.16 -15.13
N LEU A 214 -8.29 -1.35 -14.54
CA LEU A 214 -7.15 -2.24 -14.33
C LEU A 214 -7.38 -3.52 -15.13
N MET A 215 -6.41 -3.91 -15.96
CA MET A 215 -6.59 -4.96 -16.96
C MET A 215 -5.26 -5.53 -17.45
N VAL A 216 -5.25 -6.83 -17.73
CA VAL A 216 -4.12 -7.48 -18.43
C VAL A 216 -4.48 -7.80 -19.88
N ALA A 217 -3.46 -7.80 -20.74
CA ALA A 217 -3.51 -8.49 -22.02
C ALA A 217 -3.10 -9.95 -21.81
N ALA A 218 -4.03 -10.88 -22.06
CA ALA A 218 -3.72 -12.29 -22.21
C ALA A 218 -3.23 -12.53 -23.65
N ILE A 219 -1.99 -12.99 -23.79
CA ILE A 219 -1.32 -13.17 -25.08
C ILE A 219 -0.82 -14.61 -25.21
N THR A 220 -1.26 -15.31 -26.26
CA THR A 220 -0.99 -16.73 -26.54
C THR A 220 -1.32 -17.03 -28.02
N SER A 221 -1.25 -18.28 -28.48
CA SER A 221 -1.69 -18.64 -29.84
C SER A 221 -3.21 -18.50 -30.01
N ALA A 222 -3.68 -18.38 -31.26
CA ALA A 222 -5.12 -18.29 -31.54
C ALA A 222 -5.87 -19.56 -31.09
N GLU A 223 -5.25 -20.74 -31.26
CA GLU A 223 -5.79 -22.04 -30.84
C GLU A 223 -5.88 -22.18 -29.31
N ASN A 224 -4.99 -21.50 -28.57
CA ASN A 224 -5.05 -21.41 -27.11
C ASN A 224 -6.10 -20.40 -26.64
N HIS A 225 -6.37 -19.31 -27.39
CA HIS A 225 -7.44 -18.36 -27.05
C HIS A 225 -8.83 -19.00 -27.05
N GLU A 226 -9.09 -19.94 -27.97
CA GLU A 226 -10.33 -20.73 -27.98
C GLU A 226 -10.50 -21.60 -26.70
N GLN A 227 -9.44 -21.78 -25.90
CA GLN A 227 -9.38 -22.76 -24.81
C GLN A 227 -8.87 -22.19 -23.47
N LEU A 228 -8.73 -20.86 -23.31
CA LEU A 228 -8.16 -20.23 -22.09
C LEU A 228 -8.75 -20.76 -20.77
N ASP A 229 -10.07 -20.97 -20.70
CA ASP A 229 -10.73 -21.48 -19.51
C ASP A 229 -10.32 -22.93 -19.17
N ALA A 230 -10.09 -23.75 -20.19
CA ALA A 230 -9.60 -25.12 -20.02
C ALA A 230 -8.12 -25.12 -19.62
N ILE A 231 -7.29 -24.27 -20.23
CA ILE A 231 -5.87 -24.08 -19.90
C ILE A 231 -5.71 -23.61 -18.46
N ARG A 232 -6.38 -22.52 -18.08
CA ARG A 232 -6.43 -21.97 -16.71
C ARG A 232 -6.94 -23.02 -15.71
N GLY A 233 -7.99 -23.75 -16.09
CA GLY A 233 -8.56 -24.84 -15.29
C GLY A 233 -7.60 -26.02 -15.12
N ALA A 234 -6.73 -26.31 -16.10
CA ALA A 234 -5.67 -27.30 -16.01
C ALA A 234 -4.50 -26.82 -15.14
N HIS A 235 -4.04 -25.60 -15.34
CA HIS A 235 -2.92 -25.03 -14.59
C HIS A 235 -3.23 -24.99 -13.08
N ARG A 236 -4.42 -24.53 -12.67
CA ARG A 236 -4.89 -24.58 -11.27
C ARG A 236 -4.94 -25.99 -10.66
N ARG A 237 -4.99 -27.07 -11.46
CA ARG A 237 -4.90 -28.46 -10.94
C ARG A 237 -3.46 -28.87 -10.66
N LEU A 238 -2.48 -28.30 -11.34
CA LEU A 238 -1.05 -28.50 -11.05
C LEU A 238 -0.72 -27.92 -9.66
N SER A 239 -1.19 -26.70 -9.40
CA SER A 239 -1.03 -25.99 -8.13
C SER A 239 -1.89 -26.53 -6.97
N SER A 240 -2.54 -27.70 -7.12
CA SER A 240 -3.46 -28.27 -6.11
C SER A 240 -2.79 -29.13 -5.03
N GLY A 241 -1.49 -29.43 -5.17
CA GLY A 241 -0.74 -30.34 -4.31
C GLY A 241 -1.15 -31.82 -4.39
N ARG A 242 -2.16 -32.17 -5.22
CA ARG A 242 -2.68 -33.54 -5.39
C ARG A 242 -2.02 -34.32 -6.52
N THR A 243 -1.06 -33.73 -7.21
CA THR A 243 -0.24 -34.34 -8.27
C THR A 243 1.24 -34.10 -7.99
N ARG A 244 2.11 -35.00 -8.47
CA ARG A 244 3.56 -34.80 -8.60
C ARG A 244 4.05 -34.94 -10.05
N THR A 245 3.12 -34.96 -11.00
CA THR A 245 3.38 -35.17 -12.43
C THR A 245 2.88 -33.99 -13.25
N VAL A 246 3.73 -33.52 -14.17
CA VAL A 246 3.43 -32.48 -15.16
C VAL A 246 2.98 -33.17 -16.45
N PRO A 247 1.76 -32.90 -16.96
CA PRO A 247 1.34 -33.30 -18.31
C PRO A 247 2.25 -32.68 -19.39
N LYS A 248 2.52 -33.38 -20.49
CA LYS A 248 3.40 -32.85 -21.56
C LYS A 248 2.82 -31.61 -22.23
N ASP A 249 1.50 -31.61 -22.36
CA ASP A 249 0.60 -30.58 -22.87
C ASP A 249 0.23 -29.50 -21.84
N ALA A 250 0.90 -29.45 -20.69
CA ALA A 250 0.67 -28.41 -19.70
C ALA A 250 1.32 -27.07 -20.09
N HIS A 251 0.50 -26.07 -20.42
CA HIS A 251 0.97 -24.72 -20.72
C HIS A 251 1.67 -24.05 -19.54
N LEU A 252 2.73 -23.31 -19.84
CA LEU A 252 3.34 -22.36 -18.91
C LEU A 252 2.43 -21.12 -18.75
N VAL A 253 2.41 -20.52 -17.56
CA VAL A 253 1.71 -19.24 -17.33
C VAL A 253 2.68 -18.23 -16.72
N MET A 254 2.76 -17.05 -17.31
CA MET A 254 3.79 -16.04 -17.00
C MET A 254 3.15 -14.65 -16.85
N TYR A 255 3.37 -13.99 -15.72
CA TYR A 255 2.88 -12.64 -15.44
C TYR A 255 3.99 -11.62 -15.72
N LEU A 256 3.71 -10.59 -16.52
CA LEU A 256 4.63 -9.49 -16.79
C LEU A 256 4.04 -8.21 -16.22
N GLY A 257 4.46 -7.83 -15.01
CA GLY A 257 3.93 -6.70 -14.26
C GLY A 257 4.79 -5.46 -14.39
N TYR A 258 4.22 -4.38 -14.94
CA TYR A 258 4.94 -3.13 -15.17
C TYR A 258 4.42 -1.99 -14.29
N ASN A 259 5.33 -1.13 -13.78
CA ASN A 259 5.00 0.18 -13.21
C ASN A 259 4.03 0.12 -12.00
N VAL A 260 4.38 -0.67 -10.97
CA VAL A 260 3.67 -0.65 -9.67
C VAL A 260 4.00 0.60 -8.84
N HIS A 261 5.10 1.27 -9.18
CA HIS A 261 5.33 2.66 -8.81
C HIS A 261 5.15 3.55 -10.04
N GLY A 262 4.26 4.54 -9.96
CA GLY A 262 3.82 5.28 -11.14
C GLY A 262 4.90 6.15 -11.81
N ASP A 263 5.87 6.66 -11.05
CA ASP A 263 6.98 7.48 -11.59
C ASP A 263 8.15 6.65 -12.15
N GLU A 264 8.08 5.33 -12.08
CA GLU A 264 9.06 4.39 -12.64
C GLU A 264 8.62 4.01 -14.07
N ALA A 265 8.54 5.02 -14.94
CA ALA A 265 7.68 5.03 -16.13
C ALA A 265 8.21 4.26 -17.36
N SER A 266 9.49 3.91 -17.42
CA SER A 266 10.08 3.13 -18.54
C SER A 266 9.45 1.75 -18.65
N ALA A 267 9.08 1.12 -17.52
CA ALA A 267 8.34 -0.12 -17.47
C ALA A 267 6.99 -0.02 -18.22
N ALA A 268 6.17 0.98 -17.87
CA ALA A 268 4.88 1.24 -18.54
C ALA A 268 5.05 1.58 -20.04
N ASN A 269 6.17 2.19 -20.42
CA ASN A 269 6.46 2.55 -21.81
C ASN A 269 7.03 1.38 -22.63
N ALA A 270 7.58 0.35 -21.99
CA ALA A 270 8.02 -0.89 -22.63
C ALA A 270 6.86 -1.85 -22.92
N ALA A 271 5.84 -1.87 -22.06
CA ALA A 271 4.70 -2.78 -22.17
C ALA A 271 3.99 -2.78 -23.56
N PRO A 272 3.72 -1.63 -24.22
CA PRO A 272 3.22 -1.59 -25.61
C PRO A 272 4.11 -2.32 -26.63
N ILE A 273 5.44 -2.23 -26.48
CA ILE A 273 6.42 -2.79 -27.40
C ILE A 273 6.50 -4.32 -27.24
N VAL A 274 6.49 -4.80 -26.00
CA VAL A 274 6.47 -6.23 -25.67
C VAL A 274 5.17 -6.88 -26.13
N ALA A 275 4.02 -6.22 -25.89
CA ALA A 275 2.72 -6.65 -26.39
C ALA A 275 2.68 -6.71 -27.93
N TYR A 276 3.21 -5.68 -28.60
CA TYR A 276 3.32 -5.68 -30.06
C TYR A 276 4.22 -6.80 -30.59
N HIS A 277 5.34 -7.12 -29.94
CA HIS A 277 6.21 -8.21 -30.37
C HIS A 277 5.48 -9.56 -30.33
N LEU A 278 4.84 -9.87 -29.20
CA LEU A 278 4.04 -11.10 -29.00
C LEU A 278 2.86 -11.20 -29.98
N ALA A 279 2.15 -10.08 -30.21
CA ALA A 279 1.02 -10.02 -31.13
C ALA A 279 1.43 -10.13 -32.62
N SER A 280 2.57 -9.54 -33.01
CA SER A 280 2.94 -9.34 -34.42
C SER A 280 3.93 -10.35 -34.99
N SER A 281 4.87 -10.91 -34.21
CA SER A 281 5.98 -11.70 -34.78
C SER A 281 5.52 -13.06 -35.33
N ARG A 282 6.15 -13.48 -36.43
CA ARG A 282 5.94 -14.77 -37.09
C ARG A 282 7.20 -15.65 -37.04
N SER A 283 8.11 -15.37 -36.12
CA SER A 283 9.23 -16.28 -35.82
C SER A 283 8.70 -17.64 -35.37
N GLU A 284 9.21 -18.73 -35.94
CA GLU A 284 8.81 -20.11 -35.56
C GLU A 284 9.08 -20.39 -34.08
N GLU A 285 10.15 -19.81 -33.54
CA GLU A 285 10.52 -19.87 -32.12
C GLU A 285 9.42 -19.26 -31.23
N LEU A 286 9.06 -17.99 -31.48
CA LEU A 286 8.05 -17.29 -30.68
C LEU A 286 6.65 -17.89 -30.84
N VAL A 287 6.29 -18.34 -32.05
CA VAL A 287 5.01 -19.02 -32.30
C VAL A 287 4.94 -20.35 -31.55
N GLY A 288 6.06 -21.07 -31.45
CA GLY A 288 6.19 -22.23 -30.56
C GLY A 288 5.92 -21.87 -29.09
N TRP A 289 6.60 -20.83 -28.57
CA TRP A 289 6.40 -20.38 -27.18
C TRP A 289 4.94 -19.96 -26.90
N LEU A 290 4.28 -19.32 -27.87
CA LEU A 290 2.86 -18.91 -27.78
C LEU A 290 1.89 -20.10 -27.81
N CYS A 291 2.22 -21.21 -28.49
CA CYS A 291 1.42 -22.44 -28.43
C CYS A 291 1.63 -23.20 -27.09
N ASP A 292 2.79 -23.07 -26.46
CA ASP A 292 3.14 -23.72 -25.18
C ASP A 292 2.89 -22.87 -23.92
N SER A 293 2.48 -21.60 -24.06
CA SER A 293 2.41 -20.64 -22.92
C SER A 293 1.24 -19.65 -23.01
N VAL A 294 0.81 -19.12 -21.86
CA VAL A 294 -0.05 -17.93 -21.75
C VAL A 294 0.68 -16.82 -21.01
N PHE A 295 0.87 -15.69 -21.69
CA PHE A 295 1.48 -14.49 -21.12
C PHE A 295 0.38 -13.53 -20.64
N LEU A 296 0.48 -13.06 -19.39
CA LEU A 296 -0.43 -12.11 -18.76
C LEU A 296 0.32 -10.80 -18.56
N LEU A 297 0.20 -9.90 -19.53
CA LEU A 297 0.90 -8.60 -19.52
C LEU A 297 0.02 -7.55 -18.84
N ASP A 298 0.47 -7.07 -17.67
CA ASP A 298 -0.16 -6.01 -16.89
C ASP A 298 0.65 -4.71 -17.08
N PRO A 299 0.17 -3.79 -17.93
CA PRO A 299 1.00 -2.71 -18.46
C PRO A 299 1.25 -1.58 -17.47
N VAL A 300 0.36 -1.39 -16.48
CA VAL A 300 0.39 -0.29 -15.53
C VAL A 300 -0.29 -0.72 -14.23
N LEU A 301 0.51 -1.23 -13.30
CA LEU A 301 0.07 -1.69 -11.97
C LEU A 301 -0.39 -0.54 -11.05
N ASN A 302 0.03 0.71 -11.31
CA ASN A 302 -0.35 1.90 -10.57
C ASN A 302 -0.71 3.09 -11.51
N PRO A 303 -1.88 3.07 -12.16
CA PRO A 303 -2.18 4.07 -13.18
C PRO A 303 -2.61 5.43 -12.61
N ASP A 304 -3.04 5.48 -11.34
CA ASP A 304 -3.27 6.76 -10.63
C ASP A 304 -1.94 7.49 -10.35
N GLY A 305 -0.89 6.73 -10.00
CA GLY A 305 0.47 7.25 -9.86
C GLY A 305 1.11 7.60 -11.21
N LEU A 306 0.94 6.74 -12.23
CA LEU A 306 1.48 6.98 -13.58
C LEU A 306 0.91 8.26 -14.17
N ASP A 307 -0.40 8.49 -14.12
CA ASP A 307 -0.98 9.73 -14.64
C ASP A 307 -0.53 10.97 -13.84
N ARG A 308 -0.29 10.85 -12.53
CA ARG A 308 0.25 11.95 -11.72
C ARG A 308 1.64 12.36 -12.21
N PHE A 309 2.54 11.40 -12.41
CA PHE A 309 3.89 11.64 -12.92
C PHE A 309 3.90 12.06 -14.39
N THR A 310 3.19 11.32 -15.25
CA THR A 310 3.26 11.50 -16.71
C THR A 310 2.62 12.80 -17.17
N ASN A 311 1.62 13.34 -16.45
CA ASN A 311 1.16 14.70 -16.72
C ASN A 311 2.24 15.72 -16.32
N TRP A 312 2.79 15.65 -15.10
CA TRP A 312 3.86 16.56 -14.65
C TRP A 312 5.05 16.60 -15.62
N VAL A 313 5.66 15.45 -15.92
CA VAL A 313 6.87 15.40 -16.74
C VAL A 313 6.60 15.84 -18.18
N ASN A 314 5.43 15.54 -18.74
CA ASN A 314 5.08 15.98 -20.10
C ASN A 314 4.72 17.46 -20.21
N GLU A 315 4.28 18.09 -19.12
CA GLU A 315 4.04 19.54 -19.04
C GLU A 315 5.33 20.34 -18.82
N ASN A 316 6.30 19.78 -18.09
CA ASN A 316 7.55 20.47 -17.74
C ASN A 316 8.71 20.21 -18.72
N ARG A 317 8.65 19.17 -19.56
CA ARG A 317 9.71 18.88 -20.55
C ARG A 317 9.83 19.94 -21.66
N GLY A 318 11.07 20.21 -22.07
CA GLY A 318 11.36 21.08 -23.21
C GLY A 318 11.20 20.40 -24.58
N ARG A 319 11.18 21.20 -25.66
CA ARG A 319 11.42 20.69 -27.04
C ARG A 319 12.83 20.11 -27.19
N TYR A 320 13.77 20.62 -26.41
CA TYR A 320 15.11 20.08 -26.25
C TYR A 320 15.18 19.50 -24.83
N ALA A 321 15.57 18.23 -24.70
CA ALA A 321 15.68 17.59 -23.38
C ALA A 321 16.79 18.25 -22.54
N ASN A 322 16.47 18.60 -21.29
CA ASN A 322 17.42 19.10 -20.31
C ASN A 322 17.90 17.95 -19.42
N ASP A 323 19.22 17.85 -19.22
CA ASP A 323 19.87 16.83 -18.41
C ASP A 323 20.55 17.36 -17.14
N ALA A 324 20.39 18.65 -16.85
CA ALA A 324 20.65 19.19 -15.52
C ALA A 324 19.64 18.60 -14.52
N ALA A 325 20.13 17.90 -13.50
CA ALA A 325 19.29 17.26 -12.48
C ALA A 325 18.48 18.26 -11.62
N ASP A 326 18.84 19.54 -11.63
CA ASP A 326 18.11 20.63 -10.97
C ASP A 326 16.90 21.14 -11.81
N ASP A 327 16.72 20.65 -13.03
CA ASP A 327 15.60 21.06 -13.89
C ASP A 327 14.25 20.51 -13.38
N ARG A 328 13.18 21.26 -13.63
CA ARG A 328 11.81 20.95 -13.18
C ARG A 328 11.24 19.67 -13.79
N GLU A 329 11.74 19.21 -14.94
CA GLU A 329 11.41 17.91 -15.54
C GLU A 329 11.86 16.73 -14.63
N HIS A 330 12.97 16.89 -13.88
CA HIS A 330 13.51 15.87 -12.97
C HIS A 330 12.87 15.92 -11.58
N ASN A 331 12.41 17.10 -11.16
CA ASN A 331 11.99 17.41 -9.78
C ASN A 331 10.46 17.51 -9.67
N GLN A 332 9.79 16.36 -9.64
CA GLN A 332 8.35 16.28 -9.32
C GLN A 332 8.06 16.76 -7.88
N PRO A 333 6.88 17.39 -7.62
CA PRO A 333 6.51 17.86 -6.29
C PRO A 333 5.99 16.73 -5.40
N TRP A 334 5.88 16.99 -4.09
CA TRP A 334 5.03 16.21 -3.20
C TRP A 334 3.55 16.33 -3.62
N PRO A 335 2.76 15.23 -3.69
CA PRO A 335 3.17 13.83 -3.58
C PRO A 335 3.57 13.29 -4.96
N GLY A 336 4.71 12.60 -5.05
CA GLY A 336 5.22 12.07 -6.32
C GLY A 336 4.35 10.95 -6.91
N GLY A 337 4.64 10.55 -8.16
CA GLY A 337 3.91 9.48 -8.86
C GLY A 337 4.12 8.07 -8.32
N ARG A 338 5.12 7.83 -7.45
CA ARG A 338 5.46 6.51 -6.90
C ARG A 338 4.25 5.76 -6.34
N THR A 339 3.39 6.47 -5.65
CA THR A 339 2.34 5.88 -4.82
C THR A 339 0.95 6.00 -5.46
N ASN A 340 -0.01 5.20 -5.01
CA ASN A 340 -1.38 5.18 -5.58
C ASN A 340 -2.20 6.44 -5.21
N TYR A 341 -3.52 6.42 -5.42
CA TYR A 341 -4.44 7.52 -5.08
C TYR A 341 -4.24 8.06 -3.66
N TYR A 342 -4.28 7.16 -2.67
CA TYR A 342 -4.14 7.45 -1.24
C TYR A 342 -2.68 7.47 -0.78
N TRP A 343 -1.73 7.57 -1.71
CA TRP A 343 -0.29 7.64 -1.47
C TRP A 343 0.35 6.41 -0.78
N PHE A 344 -0.16 5.21 -1.01
CA PHE A 344 0.48 3.95 -0.60
C PHE A 344 1.46 3.41 -1.64
N ASP A 345 2.50 2.70 -1.18
CA ASP A 345 3.41 1.90 -2.00
C ASP A 345 2.74 0.55 -2.33
N LEU A 346 2.33 0.35 -3.59
CA LEU A 346 1.60 -0.85 -4.01
C LEU A 346 2.50 -2.08 -4.14
N ASN A 347 3.83 -1.94 -4.09
CA ASN A 347 4.75 -3.07 -3.95
C ASN A 347 5.09 -3.40 -2.49
N ARG A 348 4.23 -2.95 -1.56
CA ARG A 348 4.09 -3.47 -0.20
C ARG A 348 2.68 -3.96 0.13
N ASP A 349 1.76 -3.90 -0.82
CA ASP A 349 0.34 -4.22 -0.66
C ASP A 349 -0.05 -5.61 -1.21
N TRP A 350 0.92 -6.43 -1.66
CA TRP A 350 0.65 -7.80 -2.13
C TRP A 350 0.13 -8.73 -1.02
N LEU A 351 0.55 -8.49 0.23
CA LEU A 351 0.11 -9.24 1.41
C LEU A 351 -0.99 -8.51 2.20
N PRO A 352 -0.94 -7.19 2.44
CA PRO A 352 -2.04 -6.48 3.11
C PRO A 352 -3.37 -6.43 2.34
N LEU A 353 -3.34 -6.41 0.99
CA LEU A 353 -4.52 -6.32 0.11
C LEU A 353 -5.50 -5.20 0.48
N VAL A 354 -4.96 -4.06 0.93
CA VAL A 354 -5.73 -2.90 1.35
C VAL A 354 -6.44 -2.27 0.15
N HIS A 355 -5.77 -2.16 -0.99
CA HIS A 355 -6.26 -1.39 -2.15
C HIS A 355 -6.87 -2.27 -3.26
N PRO A 356 -7.86 -1.76 -4.03
CA PRO A 356 -8.51 -2.51 -5.09
C PRO A 356 -7.55 -2.93 -6.22
N GLU A 357 -6.46 -2.19 -6.43
CA GLU A 357 -5.33 -2.54 -7.28
C GLU A 357 -4.77 -3.92 -6.92
N SER A 358 -4.34 -4.11 -5.66
CA SER A 358 -3.72 -5.34 -5.19
C SER A 358 -4.74 -6.46 -4.98
N ARG A 359 -5.96 -6.15 -4.49
CA ARG A 359 -7.07 -7.12 -4.42
C ARG A 359 -7.42 -7.68 -5.80
N GLY A 360 -7.37 -6.83 -6.83
CA GLY A 360 -7.55 -7.18 -8.22
C GLY A 360 -6.43 -8.10 -8.74
N ARG A 361 -5.19 -7.65 -8.60
CA ARG A 361 -3.96 -8.36 -9.00
C ARG A 361 -3.83 -9.74 -8.36
N VAL A 362 -3.98 -9.84 -7.04
CA VAL A 362 -3.82 -11.10 -6.32
C VAL A 362 -4.98 -12.06 -6.59
N ARG A 363 -6.21 -11.58 -6.80
CA ARG A 363 -7.30 -12.43 -7.31
C ARG A 363 -6.99 -12.99 -8.71
N LEU A 364 -6.39 -12.19 -9.59
CA LEU A 364 -5.94 -12.64 -10.91
C LEU A 364 -4.79 -13.68 -10.79
N PHE A 365 -3.82 -13.44 -9.90
CA PHE A 365 -2.75 -14.37 -9.56
C PHE A 365 -3.30 -15.73 -9.07
N HIS A 366 -4.26 -15.77 -8.14
CA HIS A 366 -4.86 -17.04 -7.68
C HIS A 366 -5.82 -17.70 -8.68
N GLN A 367 -6.34 -16.94 -9.65
CA GLN A 367 -7.11 -17.49 -10.78
C GLN A 367 -6.22 -18.17 -11.84
N TRP A 368 -4.97 -17.72 -12.01
CA TRP A 368 -4.08 -18.24 -13.05
C TRP A 368 -2.92 -19.11 -12.51
N LYS A 369 -2.50 -18.88 -11.26
CA LYS A 369 -1.35 -19.50 -10.57
C LYS A 369 -0.09 -19.52 -11.49
N PRO A 370 0.47 -18.36 -11.87
CA PRO A 370 1.62 -18.29 -12.78
C PRO A 370 2.84 -19.05 -12.25
N ASN A 371 3.73 -19.48 -13.13
CA ASN A 371 5.02 -20.08 -12.79
C ASN A 371 6.13 -19.02 -12.64
N VAL A 372 5.96 -17.86 -13.28
CA VAL A 372 6.91 -16.75 -13.33
C VAL A 372 6.13 -15.44 -13.16
N VAL A 373 6.61 -14.55 -12.30
CA VAL A 373 6.11 -13.17 -12.15
C VAL A 373 7.27 -12.21 -12.30
N LEU A 374 7.18 -11.29 -13.26
CA LEU A 374 8.16 -10.22 -13.46
C LEU A 374 7.62 -8.92 -12.85
N ASP A 375 8.47 -8.22 -12.11
CA ASP A 375 8.15 -6.99 -11.35
C ASP A 375 9.08 -5.86 -11.85
N TYR A 376 8.60 -5.06 -12.79
CA TYR A 376 9.41 -4.06 -13.52
C TYR A 376 9.36 -2.67 -12.88
N HIS A 377 10.54 -2.20 -12.46
CA HIS A 377 10.80 -1.04 -11.61
C HIS A 377 11.86 -0.08 -12.16
N GLU A 378 12.01 1.06 -11.49
CA GLU A 378 13.16 1.96 -11.61
C GLU A 378 13.72 2.42 -10.26
N MET A 379 15.06 2.46 -10.19
CA MET A 379 15.81 2.98 -9.06
C MET A 379 16.49 4.33 -9.39
N SER A 380 17.27 4.87 -8.45
CA SER A 380 18.04 6.11 -8.64
C SER A 380 18.81 6.16 -9.97
N GLY A 381 18.77 7.31 -10.65
CA GLY A 381 19.52 7.54 -11.90
C GLY A 381 21.05 7.52 -11.76
N ASN A 382 21.57 7.49 -10.53
CA ASN A 382 23.00 7.23 -10.24
C ASN A 382 23.35 5.72 -10.25
N SER A 383 22.39 4.85 -10.60
CA SER A 383 22.57 3.40 -10.78
C SER A 383 22.50 3.00 -12.26
N SER A 384 22.98 1.79 -12.55
CA SER A 384 22.98 1.16 -13.87
C SER A 384 21.66 0.41 -14.14
N TYR A 385 21.66 -0.92 -14.02
CA TYR A 385 20.50 -1.81 -14.07
C TYR A 385 20.69 -2.92 -13.03
N PHE A 386 19.63 -3.43 -12.42
CA PHE A 386 19.67 -4.66 -11.62
C PHE A 386 18.56 -5.61 -12.05
N PHE A 387 18.84 -6.91 -11.96
CA PHE A 387 17.82 -7.95 -11.98
C PHE A 387 18.16 -9.00 -10.93
N GLN A 388 17.12 -9.65 -10.39
CA GLN A 388 17.28 -10.73 -9.42
C GLN A 388 18.14 -11.89 -9.99
N PRO A 389 18.81 -12.68 -9.13
CA PRO A 389 18.68 -12.74 -7.66
C PRO A 389 19.22 -11.54 -6.88
N GLY A 390 18.64 -11.27 -5.71
CA GLY A 390 19.17 -10.35 -4.69
C GLY A 390 20.32 -10.96 -3.87
N VAL A 391 20.70 -10.29 -2.77
CA VAL A 391 21.80 -10.70 -1.89
C VAL A 391 21.58 -12.15 -1.40
N PRO A 392 22.45 -13.13 -1.77
CA PRO A 392 22.15 -14.55 -1.58
C PRO A 392 21.92 -15.01 -0.12
N ALA A 393 22.43 -14.26 0.86
CA ALA A 393 22.22 -14.50 2.29
C ALA A 393 20.86 -13.97 2.82
N ARG A 394 20.20 -13.07 2.09
CA ARG A 394 19.00 -12.32 2.52
C ARG A 394 17.72 -12.82 1.82
N ASN A 395 17.69 -14.10 1.45
CA ASN A 395 16.52 -14.78 0.90
C ASN A 395 15.60 -15.29 2.03
N ASN A 396 14.29 -15.34 1.79
CA ASN A 396 13.35 -15.90 2.76
C ASN A 396 13.61 -17.42 2.98
N PRO A 397 13.76 -17.91 4.23
CA PRO A 397 13.98 -19.34 4.52
C PRO A 397 12.85 -20.30 4.08
N LEU A 398 11.69 -19.77 3.67
CA LEU A 398 10.57 -20.54 3.14
C LEU A 398 10.59 -20.67 1.60
N SER A 399 11.42 -19.90 0.90
CA SER A 399 11.62 -20.01 -0.55
C SER A 399 12.51 -21.23 -0.87
N PRO A 400 12.09 -22.20 -1.72
CA PRO A 400 12.87 -23.40 -1.96
C PRO A 400 14.18 -23.12 -2.71
N PRO A 401 15.28 -23.88 -2.47
CA PRO A 401 16.53 -23.71 -3.21
C PRO A 401 16.42 -23.83 -4.75
N GLU A 402 15.41 -24.54 -5.23
CA GLU A 402 15.09 -24.67 -6.66
C GLU A 402 14.59 -23.36 -7.29
N ASN A 403 13.91 -22.49 -6.52
CA ASN A 403 13.53 -21.16 -6.98
C ASN A 403 14.78 -20.33 -7.32
N LEU A 404 15.74 -20.24 -6.38
CA LEU A 404 17.01 -19.52 -6.60
C LEU A 404 17.84 -20.11 -7.77
N ARG A 405 17.75 -21.43 -8.03
CA ARG A 405 18.37 -22.05 -9.22
C ARG A 405 17.74 -21.53 -10.51
N LEU A 406 16.40 -21.45 -10.56
CA LEU A 406 15.66 -20.97 -11.72
C LEU A 406 15.84 -19.47 -11.94
N THR A 407 15.81 -18.66 -10.88
CA THR A 407 16.08 -17.21 -10.94
C THR A 407 17.49 -16.91 -11.45
N ARG A 408 18.50 -17.70 -11.07
CA ARG A 408 19.86 -17.62 -11.65
C ARG A 408 19.93 -18.01 -13.13
N ALA A 409 19.09 -18.92 -13.59
CA ALA A 409 19.03 -19.28 -15.02
C ALA A 409 18.43 -18.14 -15.87
N PHE A 410 17.40 -17.45 -15.35
CA PHE A 410 16.89 -16.21 -15.95
C PHE A 410 17.94 -15.09 -15.93
N ALA A 411 18.64 -14.90 -14.81
CA ALA A 411 19.72 -13.91 -14.69
C ALA A 411 20.84 -14.11 -15.74
N ALA A 412 21.14 -15.35 -16.14
CA ALA A 412 22.12 -15.63 -17.21
C ALA A 412 21.65 -15.13 -18.59
N GLU A 413 20.38 -15.34 -18.94
CA GLU A 413 19.76 -14.81 -20.17
C GLU A 413 19.66 -13.28 -20.14
N HIS A 414 19.34 -12.68 -18.99
CA HIS A 414 19.34 -11.22 -18.80
C HIS A 414 20.75 -10.63 -18.98
N SER A 415 21.76 -11.25 -18.36
CA SER A 415 23.17 -10.87 -18.48
C SER A 415 23.62 -10.91 -19.94
N ALA A 416 23.46 -12.04 -20.62
CA ALA A 416 23.86 -12.20 -22.02
C ALA A 416 23.18 -11.19 -22.96
N ALA A 417 21.91 -10.82 -22.68
CA ALA A 417 21.21 -9.81 -23.46
C ALA A 417 21.74 -8.38 -23.19
N MET A 418 22.05 -8.04 -21.94
CA MET A 418 22.58 -6.72 -21.57
C MET A 418 24.05 -6.54 -22.00
N ASP A 419 24.88 -7.56 -21.84
CA ASP A 419 26.24 -7.63 -22.38
C ASP A 419 26.27 -7.42 -23.90
N ALA A 420 25.38 -8.07 -24.64
CA ALA A 420 25.26 -7.91 -26.10
C ALA A 420 24.84 -6.49 -26.53
N ALA A 421 24.31 -5.68 -25.61
CA ALA A 421 24.00 -4.27 -25.83
C ALA A 421 25.07 -3.29 -25.28
N GLY A 422 26.04 -3.79 -24.51
CA GLY A 422 26.99 -2.95 -23.77
C GLY A 422 26.38 -2.20 -22.58
N GLU A 423 25.22 -2.63 -22.10
CA GLU A 423 24.51 -2.01 -20.98
C GLU A 423 25.01 -2.57 -19.64
N LEU A 424 25.44 -1.68 -18.75
CA LEU A 424 25.95 -2.08 -17.43
C LEU A 424 24.80 -2.56 -16.53
N PHE A 425 25.04 -3.64 -15.78
CA PHE A 425 24.10 -4.19 -14.79
C PHE A 425 24.84 -4.72 -13.55
N PHE A 426 24.09 -5.15 -12.53
CA PHE A 426 24.58 -5.92 -11.38
C PHE A 426 23.50 -6.89 -10.86
N THR A 427 23.92 -7.92 -10.12
CA THR A 427 23.07 -9.00 -9.56
C THR A 427 23.69 -9.49 -8.24
N GLU A 428 22.95 -10.25 -7.43
CA GLU A 428 23.43 -10.78 -6.13
C GLU A 428 23.83 -9.71 -5.09
N GLU A 429 23.41 -8.47 -5.31
CA GLU A 429 23.74 -7.29 -4.49
C GLU A 429 22.49 -6.49 -4.09
N ARG A 430 22.67 -5.66 -3.04
CA ARG A 430 21.79 -4.57 -2.58
C ARG A 430 20.37 -4.91 -2.09
N PHE A 431 19.59 -5.68 -2.84
CA PHE A 431 18.19 -5.99 -2.53
C PHE A 431 18.08 -7.32 -1.78
N ASP A 432 17.13 -7.43 -0.85
CA ASP A 432 16.77 -8.71 -0.21
C ASP A 432 15.65 -9.42 -0.96
N ASP A 433 15.40 -10.67 -0.58
CA ASP A 433 14.17 -11.39 -0.89
C ASP A 433 13.57 -12.04 0.35
N PHE A 434 13.54 -11.25 1.44
CA PHE A 434 13.02 -11.68 2.73
C PHE A 434 11.53 -11.36 2.89
N TYR A 435 11.11 -10.10 2.72
CA TYR A 435 9.70 -9.73 2.91
C TYR A 435 8.82 -10.25 1.76
N ILE A 436 7.83 -11.07 2.05
CA ILE A 436 6.94 -11.70 1.04
C ILE A 436 5.78 -10.82 0.55
N GLY A 437 5.74 -9.53 0.92
CA GLY A 437 4.73 -8.57 0.45
C GLY A 437 5.12 -7.80 -0.82
N LYS A 438 6.13 -8.27 -1.55
CA LYS A 438 6.65 -7.68 -2.81
C LYS A 438 6.29 -8.60 -3.99
N GLY A 439 6.16 -8.06 -5.20
CA GLY A 439 5.92 -8.85 -6.43
C GLY A 439 7.09 -9.76 -6.79
N SER A 440 8.27 -9.46 -6.26
CA SER A 440 9.50 -10.24 -6.40
C SER A 440 9.66 -11.40 -5.42
N THR A 441 8.75 -11.57 -4.43
CA THR A 441 8.87 -12.57 -3.34
C THR A 441 7.57 -13.28 -2.98
N TYR A 442 6.42 -12.59 -3.11
CA TYR A 442 5.09 -13.20 -3.02
C TYR A 442 4.91 -14.44 -3.93
N PRO A 443 5.48 -14.51 -5.15
CA PRO A 443 5.37 -15.69 -6.01
C PRO A 443 6.12 -16.92 -5.44
N ASP A 444 7.24 -16.72 -4.74
CA ASP A 444 8.14 -17.80 -4.30
C ASP A 444 7.46 -18.71 -3.25
N VAL A 445 6.71 -18.10 -2.34
CA VAL A 445 5.88 -18.79 -1.34
C VAL A 445 4.55 -19.33 -1.89
N HIS A 446 4.37 -19.25 -3.22
CA HIS A 446 3.24 -19.77 -3.97
C HIS A 446 3.66 -20.64 -5.16
N GLY A 447 4.89 -21.18 -5.16
CA GLY A 447 5.35 -22.17 -6.15
C GLY A 447 5.70 -21.57 -7.53
N ALA A 448 5.97 -20.28 -7.58
CA ALA A 448 6.46 -19.57 -8.76
C ALA A 448 7.88 -19.04 -8.50
N ILE A 449 8.45 -18.34 -9.48
CA ILE A 449 9.60 -17.43 -9.24
C ILE A 449 9.16 -15.98 -9.43
N GLY A 450 9.53 -15.11 -8.49
CA GLY A 450 9.57 -13.67 -8.70
C GLY A 450 10.85 -13.24 -9.43
N ILE A 451 10.77 -12.20 -10.27
CA ILE A 451 11.93 -11.53 -10.87
C ILE A 451 11.75 -10.00 -10.82
N LEU A 452 12.43 -9.34 -9.88
CA LEU A 452 12.60 -7.89 -9.79
C LEU A 452 13.57 -7.39 -10.87
N PHE A 453 13.18 -6.33 -11.58
CA PHE A 453 14.04 -5.60 -12.52
C PHE A 453 14.07 -4.12 -12.16
N GLU A 454 15.25 -3.58 -11.87
CA GLU A 454 15.44 -2.21 -11.41
C GLU A 454 16.27 -1.43 -12.44
N GLN A 455 15.63 -0.64 -13.29
CA GLN A 455 16.31 0.25 -14.24
C GLN A 455 16.73 1.55 -13.55
N GLY A 456 17.98 2.00 -13.65
CA GLY A 456 18.34 3.35 -13.20
C GLY A 456 17.54 4.42 -13.94
N SER A 457 16.69 5.15 -13.23
CA SER A 457 15.75 6.13 -13.80
C SER A 457 16.44 7.27 -14.53
N THR A 458 15.79 7.83 -15.55
CA THR A 458 16.13 9.18 -16.04
C THR A 458 15.22 10.27 -15.47
N ARG A 459 14.00 9.92 -15.02
CA ARG A 459 12.82 10.77 -14.78
C ARG A 459 12.44 11.70 -15.93
N ALA A 460 13.37 12.50 -16.43
CA ALA A 460 13.26 13.30 -17.65
C ALA A 460 13.59 12.49 -18.92
N LEU A 461 13.45 13.13 -20.08
CA LEU A 461 13.90 12.62 -21.38
C LEU A 461 15.41 12.33 -21.48
N ARG A 462 16.24 13.00 -20.66
CA ARG A 462 17.70 12.78 -20.59
C ARG A 462 18.21 13.08 -19.19
N LEU A 463 19.13 12.27 -18.69
CA LEU A 463 19.87 12.50 -17.44
C LEU A 463 21.38 12.37 -17.71
N THR A 464 22.18 13.28 -17.15
CA THR A 464 23.64 13.22 -17.17
C THR A 464 24.15 13.42 -15.75
N ASN A 465 24.92 12.46 -15.23
CA ASN A 465 25.57 12.53 -13.92
C ASN A 465 26.99 11.93 -14.01
N GLN A 466 27.70 11.85 -12.88
CA GLN A 466 29.09 11.37 -12.84
C GLN A 466 29.28 9.90 -13.27
N ARG A 467 28.21 9.10 -13.32
CA ARG A 467 28.25 7.67 -13.63
C ARG A 467 27.61 7.30 -14.96
N THR A 468 26.64 8.07 -15.44
CA THR A 468 25.89 7.75 -16.66
C THR A 468 25.38 8.99 -17.39
N ARG A 469 25.21 8.84 -18.70
CA ARG A 469 24.47 9.73 -19.59
C ARG A 469 23.45 8.87 -20.32
N ARG A 470 22.18 9.05 -20.00
CA ARG A 470 21.09 8.14 -20.40
C ARG A 470 19.88 8.94 -20.90
N HIS A 471 19.23 8.47 -21.96
CA HIS A 471 17.95 8.97 -22.45
C HIS A 471 16.80 8.07 -21.99
N PHE A 472 15.58 8.61 -21.93
CA PHE A 472 14.39 7.84 -21.57
C PHE A 472 14.12 6.68 -22.54
N ARG A 473 14.36 6.84 -23.85
CA ARG A 473 14.31 5.71 -24.80
C ARG A 473 15.26 4.57 -24.42
N ASP A 474 16.43 4.88 -23.84
CA ASP A 474 17.45 3.89 -23.51
C ASP A 474 16.97 3.05 -22.29
N THR A 475 16.32 3.70 -21.31
CA THR A 475 15.63 2.98 -20.20
C THR A 475 14.53 2.06 -20.71
N VAL A 476 13.68 2.53 -21.64
CA VAL A 476 12.60 1.72 -22.24
C VAL A 476 13.19 0.55 -23.05
N ALA A 477 14.26 0.78 -23.81
CA ALA A 477 14.96 -0.24 -24.59
C ALA A 477 15.49 -1.37 -23.68
N ASN A 478 16.00 -1.04 -22.51
CA ASN A 478 16.48 -2.03 -21.54
C ASN A 478 15.35 -2.86 -20.93
N GLN A 479 14.23 -2.23 -20.54
CA GLN A 479 13.03 -2.93 -20.03
C GLN A 479 12.44 -3.88 -21.09
N VAL A 480 12.44 -3.48 -22.38
CA VAL A 480 12.06 -4.36 -23.50
C VAL A 480 13.05 -5.52 -23.62
N ARG A 481 14.36 -5.26 -23.53
CA ARG A 481 15.40 -6.30 -23.68
C ARG A 481 15.33 -7.36 -22.59
N THR A 482 15.16 -6.95 -21.34
CA THR A 482 14.97 -7.89 -20.23
C THR A 482 13.68 -8.68 -20.40
N SER A 483 12.57 -8.06 -20.81
CA SER A 483 11.33 -8.76 -21.18
C SER A 483 11.54 -9.86 -22.23
N LEU A 484 12.25 -9.57 -23.32
CA LEU A 484 12.52 -10.58 -24.36
C LEU A 484 13.42 -11.73 -23.85
N SER A 485 14.43 -11.43 -23.02
CA SER A 485 15.26 -12.48 -22.42
C SER A 485 14.51 -13.33 -21.37
N SER A 486 13.54 -12.75 -20.64
CA SER A 486 12.64 -13.49 -19.76
C SER A 486 11.75 -14.46 -20.53
N LEU A 487 11.25 -14.08 -21.72
CA LEU A 487 10.49 -15.00 -22.59
C LEU A 487 11.35 -16.20 -23.02
N ARG A 488 12.62 -15.97 -23.40
CA ARG A 488 13.54 -17.04 -23.78
C ARG A 488 13.87 -17.96 -22.61
N ALA A 489 14.19 -17.40 -21.44
CA ALA A 489 14.46 -18.17 -20.22
C ALA A 489 13.24 -19.02 -19.80
N ALA A 490 12.03 -18.44 -19.86
CA ALA A 490 10.78 -19.14 -19.57
C ALA A 490 10.54 -20.32 -20.51
N ALA A 491 10.79 -20.16 -21.81
CA ALA A 491 10.70 -21.25 -22.78
C ALA A 491 11.78 -22.32 -22.56
N ALA A 492 13.03 -21.91 -22.35
CA ALA A 492 14.16 -22.82 -22.12
C ALA A 492 14.02 -23.68 -20.86
N HIS A 493 13.34 -23.16 -19.83
CA HIS A 493 13.15 -23.83 -18.53
C HIS A 493 11.70 -24.25 -18.23
N ARG A 494 10.80 -24.24 -19.23
CA ARG A 494 9.36 -24.60 -19.10
C ARG A 494 9.11 -25.84 -18.24
N ASP A 495 9.77 -26.94 -18.56
CA ASP A 495 9.54 -28.24 -17.90
C ASP A 495 10.12 -28.31 -16.48
N ASP A 496 11.03 -27.42 -16.10
CA ASP A 496 11.51 -27.26 -14.73
C ASP A 496 10.60 -26.31 -13.93
N LEU A 497 10.16 -25.19 -14.52
CA LEU A 497 9.22 -24.23 -13.94
C LEU A 497 7.88 -24.88 -13.55
N LEU A 498 7.30 -25.68 -14.45
CA LEU A 498 6.08 -26.44 -14.19
C LEU A 498 6.28 -27.49 -13.08
N ARG A 499 7.47 -28.11 -13.03
CA ARG A 499 7.81 -29.15 -12.03
C ARG A 499 8.07 -28.54 -10.67
N HIS A 500 8.67 -27.35 -10.60
CA HIS A 500 8.84 -26.55 -9.40
C HIS A 500 7.48 -26.25 -8.74
N GLN A 501 6.52 -25.70 -9.49
CA GLN A 501 5.19 -25.40 -8.95
C GLN A 501 4.45 -26.65 -8.45
N VAL A 502 4.47 -27.74 -9.24
CA VAL A 502 3.83 -29.01 -8.88
C VAL A 502 4.44 -29.60 -7.62
N ASN A 503 5.78 -29.64 -7.51
CA ASN A 503 6.46 -30.14 -6.32
C ASN A 503 6.18 -29.25 -5.11
N PHE A 504 6.32 -27.91 -5.24
CA PHE A 504 6.11 -26.96 -4.15
C PHE A 504 4.77 -27.19 -3.44
N HIS A 505 3.66 -27.25 -4.19
CA HIS A 505 2.35 -27.46 -3.58
C HIS A 505 2.13 -28.89 -3.06
N ALA A 506 2.77 -29.90 -3.65
CA ALA A 506 2.71 -31.28 -3.16
C ALA A 506 3.53 -31.48 -1.87
N ASP A 507 4.67 -30.80 -1.75
CA ASP A 507 5.54 -30.77 -0.58
C ASP A 507 4.90 -29.95 0.54
N ALA A 508 4.36 -28.76 0.24
CA ALA A 508 3.62 -27.94 1.20
C ALA A 508 2.38 -28.66 1.76
N LEU A 509 1.55 -29.26 0.89
CA LEU A 509 0.38 -30.03 1.32
C LEU A 509 0.77 -31.28 2.14
N GLN A 510 1.93 -31.88 1.90
CA GLN A 510 2.39 -33.03 2.66
C GLN A 510 2.96 -32.61 4.02
N ALA A 511 3.86 -31.63 4.05
CA ALA A 511 4.38 -31.04 5.28
C ALA A 511 3.27 -30.51 6.20
N GLY A 512 2.19 -29.96 5.64
CA GLY A 512 1.01 -29.52 6.40
C GLY A 512 0.17 -30.65 7.03
N LYS A 513 0.29 -31.90 6.56
CA LYS A 513 -0.32 -33.08 7.24
C LYS A 513 0.60 -33.63 8.32
N ASP A 514 1.89 -33.69 7.98
CA ASP A 514 2.95 -34.32 8.78
C ASP A 514 3.40 -33.42 9.95
N ALA A 515 3.10 -32.11 9.89
CA ALA A 515 3.26 -31.17 11.00
C ALA A 515 2.59 -31.67 12.29
N PRO A 516 3.22 -31.53 13.47
CA PRO A 516 2.57 -31.82 14.75
C PRO A 516 1.30 -30.98 14.94
N LEU A 517 1.41 -29.68 14.65
CA LEU A 517 0.30 -28.73 14.62
C LEU A 517 -0.69 -29.06 13.49
N LYS A 518 -1.96 -29.30 13.83
CA LYS A 518 -3.04 -29.60 12.89
C LYS A 518 -3.88 -28.37 12.53
N ALA A 519 -4.00 -27.40 13.44
CA ALA A 519 -4.57 -26.09 13.15
C ALA A 519 -3.99 -24.98 14.03
N TYR A 520 -3.92 -23.78 13.48
CA TYR A 520 -3.95 -22.55 14.28
C TYR A 520 -5.41 -22.20 14.60
N VAL A 521 -5.67 -21.71 15.80
CA VAL A 521 -6.98 -21.17 16.18
C VAL A 521 -6.79 -19.71 16.60
N LEU A 522 -7.42 -18.79 15.88
CA LEU A 522 -7.44 -17.37 16.25
C LEU A 522 -8.64 -17.07 17.13
N ALA A 523 -8.43 -16.25 18.15
CA ALA A 523 -9.46 -15.81 19.08
C ALA A 523 -9.46 -14.28 19.21
N GLY A 524 -10.66 -13.68 19.20
CA GLY A 524 -10.85 -12.24 19.32
C GLY A 524 -12.31 -11.83 19.08
N THR A 525 -12.53 -10.53 18.82
CA THR A 525 -13.88 -10.02 18.54
C THR A 525 -14.35 -10.43 17.14
N PRO A 526 -15.68 -10.60 16.92
CA PRO A 526 -16.24 -10.95 15.61
C PRO A 526 -15.74 -10.11 14.42
N GLU A 527 -15.63 -8.78 14.49
CA GLU A 527 -15.07 -8.01 13.36
C GLU A 527 -13.58 -8.31 13.10
N ARG A 528 -12.78 -8.58 14.13
CA ARG A 528 -11.36 -8.94 13.98
C ARG A 528 -11.20 -10.32 13.34
N ILE A 529 -12.03 -11.27 13.74
CA ILE A 529 -12.12 -12.61 13.15
C ILE A 529 -12.56 -12.55 11.68
N ALA A 530 -13.64 -11.83 11.38
CA ALA A 530 -14.15 -11.67 10.01
C ALA A 530 -13.12 -10.98 9.10
N ALA A 531 -12.41 -9.96 9.59
CA ALA A 531 -11.37 -9.26 8.82
C ALA A 531 -10.14 -10.15 8.56
N ALA A 532 -9.75 -11.01 9.50
CA ALA A 532 -8.70 -12.01 9.28
C ALA A 532 -9.15 -13.07 8.26
N GLN A 533 -10.41 -13.53 8.34
CA GLN A 533 -10.98 -14.51 7.42
C GLN A 533 -11.05 -13.97 5.97
N ASP A 534 -11.49 -12.73 5.78
CA ASP A 534 -11.50 -12.04 4.48
C ASP A 534 -10.10 -11.95 3.87
N LEU A 535 -9.08 -11.59 4.66
CA LEU A 535 -7.70 -11.54 4.19
C LEU A 535 -7.17 -12.92 3.80
N LEU A 536 -7.31 -13.92 4.68
CA LEU A 536 -6.89 -15.31 4.43
C LEU A 536 -7.55 -15.88 3.17
N ALA A 537 -8.85 -15.63 2.98
CA ALA A 537 -9.60 -16.11 1.83
C ALA A 537 -9.12 -15.52 0.49
N ARG A 538 -8.69 -14.25 0.46
CA ARG A 538 -8.10 -13.63 -0.74
C ARG A 538 -6.78 -14.26 -1.15
N HIS A 539 -6.01 -14.79 -0.20
CA HIS A 539 -4.78 -15.53 -0.45
C HIS A 539 -4.99 -17.04 -0.71
N SER A 540 -6.23 -17.48 -0.88
CA SER A 540 -6.61 -18.90 -1.00
C SER A 540 -6.32 -19.76 0.24
N ILE A 541 -6.07 -19.18 1.42
CA ILE A 541 -5.99 -19.95 2.67
C ILE A 541 -7.40 -20.30 3.15
N ARG A 542 -7.70 -21.60 3.22
CA ARG A 542 -8.92 -22.13 3.82
C ARG A 542 -8.89 -21.97 5.33
N SER A 543 -9.95 -21.38 5.86
CA SER A 543 -10.23 -21.21 7.29
C SER A 543 -11.73 -21.41 7.55
N HIS A 544 -12.09 -21.82 8.75
CA HIS A 544 -13.46 -22.14 9.16
C HIS A 544 -13.84 -21.36 10.42
N ALA A 545 -15.04 -20.76 10.45
CA ALA A 545 -15.59 -20.13 11.65
C ALA A 545 -16.58 -21.11 12.31
N PRO A 546 -16.31 -21.63 13.51
CA PRO A 546 -17.21 -22.58 14.17
C PRO A 546 -18.57 -21.93 14.51
N ALA A 547 -19.66 -22.62 14.18
CA ALA A 547 -21.04 -22.14 14.37
C ALA A 547 -21.55 -22.17 15.82
N GLY A 548 -20.66 -22.34 16.80
CA GLY A 548 -20.96 -22.48 18.23
C GLY A 548 -19.69 -22.42 19.06
N GLU A 549 -19.82 -22.43 20.39
CA GLU A 549 -18.67 -22.40 21.31
C GLU A 549 -17.64 -23.50 21.01
N ILE A 550 -16.36 -23.15 21.04
CA ILE A 550 -15.26 -24.09 21.02
C ILE A 550 -14.41 -23.99 22.28
N ARG A 551 -13.73 -25.08 22.63
CA ARG A 551 -12.82 -25.15 23.77
C ARG A 551 -11.45 -25.63 23.32
N VAL A 552 -10.41 -24.86 23.61
CA VAL A 552 -9.01 -25.10 23.22
C VAL A 552 -8.14 -24.84 24.45
N ASP A 553 -7.30 -25.80 24.83
CA ASP A 553 -6.36 -25.71 25.97
C ASP A 553 -6.95 -25.25 27.31
N GLY A 554 -8.26 -25.46 27.51
CA GLY A 554 -9.02 -25.06 28.69
C GLY A 554 -9.68 -23.68 28.59
N GLU A 555 -9.35 -22.88 27.58
CA GLU A 555 -10.08 -21.68 27.20
C GLU A 555 -11.37 -22.02 26.42
N THR A 556 -12.45 -21.34 26.73
CA THR A 556 -13.72 -21.37 26.00
C THR A 556 -13.80 -20.11 25.14
N ILE A 557 -14.11 -20.27 23.85
CA ILE A 557 -14.24 -19.17 22.88
C ILE A 557 -15.66 -19.18 22.33
N PRO A 558 -16.41 -18.06 22.40
CA PRO A 558 -17.80 -17.99 21.94
C PRO A 558 -17.92 -18.14 20.42
N ALA A 559 -19.15 -18.42 19.95
CA ALA A 559 -19.49 -18.44 18.54
C ALA A 559 -19.09 -17.12 17.85
N GLY A 560 -18.55 -17.19 16.63
CA GLY A 560 -18.03 -16.02 15.89
C GLY A 560 -16.71 -15.43 16.44
N GLY A 561 -16.33 -15.70 17.68
CA GLY A 561 -15.06 -15.28 18.29
C GLY A 561 -13.85 -16.14 17.92
N ALA A 562 -14.05 -17.20 17.13
CA ALA A 562 -13.03 -18.18 16.76
C ALA A 562 -12.87 -18.34 15.24
N LEU A 563 -11.62 -18.49 14.77
CA LEU A 563 -11.29 -18.91 13.40
C LEU A 563 -10.27 -20.05 13.42
N VAL A 564 -10.59 -21.17 12.78
CA VAL A 564 -9.73 -22.36 12.70
C VAL A 564 -9.07 -22.41 11.32
N ILE A 565 -7.73 -22.50 11.29
CA ILE A 565 -6.92 -22.56 10.07
C ILE A 565 -6.15 -23.91 10.04
N PRO A 566 -6.66 -24.93 9.34
CA PRO A 566 -5.99 -26.23 9.23
C PRO A 566 -4.64 -26.12 8.51
N THR A 567 -3.61 -26.82 8.99
CA THR A 567 -2.27 -26.82 8.38
C THR A 567 -2.22 -27.63 7.07
N ALA A 568 -3.04 -28.68 6.94
CA ALA A 568 -3.09 -29.57 5.78
C ALA A 568 -3.75 -28.93 4.54
N GLN A 569 -3.06 -27.99 3.87
CA GLN A 569 -3.47 -27.37 2.60
C GLN A 569 -2.26 -26.96 1.71
N PRO A 570 -2.43 -26.79 0.37
CA PRO A 570 -1.33 -26.45 -0.54
C PRO A 570 -0.66 -25.09 -0.28
N GLU A 571 -1.36 -24.22 0.45
CA GLU A 571 -0.91 -22.89 0.91
C GLU A 571 -0.09 -22.93 2.22
N TYR A 572 0.23 -24.12 2.78
CA TYR A 572 0.90 -24.28 4.09
C TYR A 572 2.18 -23.44 4.26
N THR A 573 3.02 -23.30 3.24
CA THR A 573 4.22 -22.45 3.28
C THR A 573 3.90 -20.98 3.58
N PHE A 574 2.84 -20.45 2.97
CA PHE A 574 2.38 -19.07 3.21
C PHE A 574 1.69 -18.94 4.57
N ILE A 575 0.96 -19.97 5.03
CA ILE A 575 0.39 -20.02 6.39
C ILE A 575 1.49 -19.95 7.45
N ARG A 576 2.55 -20.77 7.35
CA ARG A 576 3.72 -20.67 8.25
C ARG A 576 4.24 -19.24 8.32
N SER A 577 4.37 -18.57 7.17
CA SER A 577 4.85 -17.19 7.10
C SER A 577 3.94 -16.15 7.77
N LEU A 578 2.62 -16.37 7.79
CA LEU A 578 1.67 -15.45 8.44
C LEU A 578 1.54 -15.67 9.97
N PHE A 579 1.81 -16.87 10.46
CA PHE A 579 1.51 -17.30 11.84
C PHE A 579 2.75 -17.66 12.69
N GLU A 580 3.94 -17.82 12.10
CA GLU A 580 5.18 -17.99 12.87
C GLU A 580 5.67 -16.64 13.43
N THR A 581 6.31 -16.69 14.60
CA THR A 581 6.85 -15.53 15.33
C THR A 581 8.39 -15.53 15.40
N PRO A 582 9.11 -15.55 14.25
CA PRO A 582 10.57 -15.61 14.28
C PRO A 582 11.16 -14.36 14.95
N GLN A 583 12.24 -14.57 15.70
CA GLN A 583 13.06 -13.54 16.33
C GLN A 583 14.58 -13.77 16.13
N SER A 584 14.94 -14.88 15.49
CA SER A 584 16.30 -15.26 15.12
C SER A 584 16.25 -15.72 13.66
N PHE A 585 17.24 -15.30 12.87
CA PHE A 585 17.25 -15.41 11.42
C PHE A 585 18.65 -15.82 10.94
N PRO A 586 18.79 -16.48 9.78
CA PRO A 586 20.11 -16.84 9.22
C PRO A 586 21.00 -15.63 8.91
N GLU A 587 20.37 -14.49 8.65
CA GLU A 587 20.92 -13.16 8.42
C GLU A 587 19.93 -12.16 9.00
N ASN A 588 20.45 -11.11 9.65
CA ASN A 588 19.68 -10.17 10.48
C ASN A 588 19.59 -8.77 9.86
N ILE A 589 19.97 -8.65 8.58
CA ILE A 589 19.92 -7.40 7.82
C ILE A 589 18.83 -7.49 6.75
N PHE A 590 17.84 -6.62 6.87
CA PHE A 590 16.62 -6.61 6.06
C PHE A 590 16.52 -5.32 5.25
N TYR A 591 16.00 -5.41 4.03
CA TYR A 591 15.77 -4.27 3.14
C TYR A 591 14.41 -3.59 3.41
N ASP A 592 13.43 -4.32 3.95
CA ASP A 592 12.09 -3.80 4.22
C ASP A 592 11.58 -4.09 5.65
N VAL A 593 11.01 -5.28 5.89
CA VAL A 593 10.48 -5.68 7.21
C VAL A 593 10.83 -7.13 7.55
N SER A 594 11.16 -7.40 8.81
CA SER A 594 11.57 -8.71 9.33
C SER A 594 10.42 -9.55 9.88
N THR A 595 9.21 -8.99 9.99
CA THR A 595 7.98 -9.72 10.34
C THR A 595 6.73 -9.06 9.75
N TRP A 596 5.67 -9.86 9.62
CA TRP A 596 4.33 -9.48 9.16
C TRP A 596 3.24 -10.31 9.86
N HIS A 597 3.56 -10.88 11.02
CA HIS A 597 2.71 -11.78 11.82
C HIS A 597 1.25 -11.29 11.92
N LEU A 598 0.34 -11.99 11.23
CA LEU A 598 -1.05 -11.58 11.03
C LEU A 598 -1.85 -11.46 12.34
N PRO A 599 -1.74 -12.39 13.31
CA PRO A 599 -2.45 -12.25 14.58
C PRO A 599 -2.04 -11.00 15.37
N SER A 600 -0.74 -10.69 15.41
CA SER A 600 -0.26 -9.43 16.01
C SER A 600 -0.76 -8.20 15.24
N ALA A 601 -0.74 -8.24 13.91
CA ALA A 601 -1.27 -7.16 13.08
C ALA A 601 -2.76 -6.91 13.34
N PHE A 602 -3.57 -7.96 13.55
CA PHE A 602 -5.02 -7.85 13.72
C PHE A 602 -5.47 -7.70 15.19
N GLY A 603 -4.56 -7.79 16.15
CA GLY A 603 -4.89 -7.79 17.58
C GLY A 603 -5.66 -9.05 18.00
N LEU A 604 -5.34 -10.18 17.39
CA LEU A 604 -5.91 -11.50 17.65
C LEU A 604 -4.97 -12.34 18.52
N ARG A 605 -5.54 -13.13 19.42
CA ARG A 605 -4.82 -14.18 20.14
C ARG A 605 -4.69 -15.41 19.24
N THR A 606 -3.59 -16.14 19.38
CA THR A 606 -3.35 -17.40 18.65
C THR A 606 -3.22 -18.53 19.65
N LEU A 607 -4.00 -19.58 19.45
CA LEU A 607 -3.88 -20.88 20.10
C LEU A 607 -3.47 -21.94 19.07
N THR A 608 -2.96 -23.06 19.54
CA THR A 608 -2.41 -24.16 18.74
C THR A 608 -3.19 -25.45 18.99
N TYR A 609 -3.54 -26.19 17.94
CA TYR A 609 -4.26 -27.45 18.06
C TYR A 609 -3.49 -28.60 17.38
N GLU A 610 -2.97 -29.54 18.18
CA GLU A 610 -2.14 -30.67 17.71
C GLU A 610 -2.91 -31.99 17.57
N SER A 611 -4.17 -32.03 17.99
CA SER A 611 -5.06 -33.20 17.83
C SER A 611 -5.83 -33.17 16.50
N ASP A 612 -6.44 -34.30 16.13
CA ASP A 612 -7.36 -34.35 14.99
C ASP A 612 -8.52 -33.35 15.17
N ILE A 613 -8.68 -32.45 14.20
CA ILE A 613 -9.63 -31.33 14.29
C ILE A 613 -11.07 -31.90 14.34
N PRO A 614 -11.88 -31.58 15.36
CA PRO A 614 -13.26 -32.05 15.43
C PRO A 614 -14.08 -31.58 14.22
N ASP A 615 -14.76 -32.50 13.52
CA ASP A 615 -15.56 -32.19 12.32
C ASP A 615 -16.48 -30.98 12.51
N ARG A 616 -17.09 -30.85 13.70
CA ARG A 616 -17.97 -29.73 14.08
C ARG A 616 -17.34 -28.33 13.97
N TRP A 617 -16.01 -28.21 14.00
CA TRP A 617 -15.30 -26.95 13.78
C TRP A 617 -15.09 -26.64 12.28
N LEU A 618 -15.28 -27.64 11.42
CA LEU A 618 -15.07 -27.56 9.97
C LEU A 618 -16.39 -27.52 9.16
N LEU A 619 -17.54 -27.67 9.82
CA LEU A 619 -18.88 -27.74 9.17
C LEU A 619 -19.36 -26.43 8.53
N ASP A 620 -18.70 -25.29 8.77
CA ASP A 620 -19.06 -24.03 8.13
C ASP A 620 -18.71 -23.98 6.63
N ALA A 621 -19.64 -23.43 5.84
CA ALA A 621 -19.62 -23.37 4.39
C ALA A 621 -19.12 -22.02 3.81
N THR A 622 -18.67 -21.07 4.64
CA THR A 622 -18.16 -19.76 4.17
C THR A 622 -17.12 -19.87 3.05
N TRP A 623 -16.23 -20.87 3.12
CA TRP A 623 -15.23 -21.15 2.07
C TRP A 623 -15.79 -21.34 0.65
N ALA A 624 -17.06 -21.76 0.52
CA ALA A 624 -17.70 -21.95 -0.79
C ALA A 624 -18.00 -20.63 -1.52
N ARG A 625 -17.98 -19.49 -0.82
CA ARG A 625 -18.18 -18.15 -1.42
C ARG A 625 -16.85 -17.60 -1.93
N GLY A 626 -16.38 -18.13 -3.05
CA GLY A 626 -15.10 -17.72 -3.65
C GLY A 626 -15.04 -16.21 -3.94
N ALA A 627 -14.15 -15.51 -3.23
CA ALA A 627 -13.76 -14.10 -3.38
C ALA A 627 -14.86 -13.16 -3.94
N SER A 628 -15.77 -12.71 -3.07
CA SER A 628 -16.67 -11.59 -3.35
C SER A 628 -15.94 -10.39 -3.96
N PRO A 629 -16.61 -9.57 -4.79
CA PRO A 629 -16.01 -8.33 -5.31
C PRO A 629 -15.56 -7.41 -4.16
N PRO A 630 -14.53 -6.57 -4.36
CA PRO A 630 -13.83 -5.87 -3.27
C PRO A 630 -14.69 -4.88 -2.48
N ASP A 631 -15.88 -4.54 -2.99
CA ASP A 631 -16.86 -3.63 -2.41
C ASP A 631 -17.97 -4.37 -1.62
N ALA A 632 -17.97 -5.71 -1.62
CA ALA A 632 -19.05 -6.55 -1.09
C ALA A 632 -18.56 -7.55 -0.02
N VAL A 633 -18.08 -6.99 1.10
CA VAL A 633 -18.09 -7.70 2.41
C VAL A 633 -19.14 -7.03 3.31
N GLU A 634 -20.33 -6.80 2.75
CA GLU A 634 -21.55 -6.75 3.56
C GLU A 634 -21.91 -8.19 3.90
N SER A 635 -21.35 -8.70 4.99
CA SER A 635 -22.01 -9.80 5.71
C SER A 635 -23.36 -9.26 6.17
N PRO A 636 -24.49 -9.86 5.78
CA PRO A 636 -25.80 -9.36 6.20
C PRO A 636 -25.92 -9.57 7.71
N GLY A 637 -25.73 -8.47 8.46
CA GLY A 637 -25.82 -8.50 9.90
C GLY A 637 -27.25 -8.74 10.36
N GLU A 638 -27.40 -9.06 11.64
CA GLU A 638 -28.69 -9.41 12.22
C GLU A 638 -29.67 -8.23 12.22
N ALA A 639 -30.97 -8.54 12.27
CA ALA A 639 -32.02 -7.55 12.10
C ALA A 639 -32.10 -6.63 13.33
N PHE A 640 -31.49 -5.44 13.23
CA PHE A 640 -31.56 -4.40 14.26
C PHE A 640 -33.01 -4.11 14.69
N VAL A 641 -33.32 -4.44 15.94
CA VAL A 641 -34.66 -4.22 16.51
C VAL A 641 -34.77 -2.75 16.94
N ARG A 642 -35.67 -2.02 16.30
CA ARG A 642 -36.04 -0.65 16.69
C ARG A 642 -36.92 -0.68 17.92
N GLY A 643 -36.30 -0.52 19.09
CA GLY A 643 -37.00 -0.27 20.35
C GLY A 643 -37.72 1.07 20.29
N SER A 644 -39.05 1.05 20.25
CA SER A 644 -39.88 2.25 20.27
C SER A 644 -39.83 2.96 21.63
N GLU A 645 -39.70 2.19 22.72
CA GLU A 645 -39.67 2.70 24.10
C GLU A 645 -38.41 2.31 24.88
N VAL A 646 -37.24 2.62 24.32
CA VAL A 646 -35.93 2.46 25.00
C VAL A 646 -35.42 3.79 25.57
N ALA A 647 -34.55 3.73 26.58
CA ALA A 647 -33.83 4.88 27.12
C ALA A 647 -32.65 5.31 26.23
N GLY A 648 -32.04 4.36 25.50
CA GLY A 648 -30.96 4.60 24.55
C GLY A 648 -30.42 3.32 23.93
N TYR A 649 -29.34 3.45 23.16
CA TYR A 649 -28.54 2.33 22.67
C TYR A 649 -27.10 2.41 23.18
N LEU A 650 -26.48 1.24 23.38
CA LEU A 650 -25.09 1.09 23.78
C LEU A 650 -24.32 0.37 22.67
N ILE A 651 -23.13 0.87 22.33
CA ILE A 651 -22.25 0.32 21.29
C ILE A 651 -20.97 -0.14 21.98
N ASP A 652 -20.66 -1.43 21.80
CA ASP A 652 -19.42 -2.02 22.32
C ASP A 652 -18.19 -1.31 21.72
N PRO A 653 -17.24 -0.82 22.53
CA PRO A 653 -16.11 -0.04 22.06
C PRO A 653 -14.94 -0.91 21.60
N THR A 654 -14.97 -2.23 21.78
CA THR A 654 -13.87 -3.15 21.42
C THR A 654 -13.84 -3.48 19.94
N GLU A 655 -15.00 -3.45 19.27
CA GLU A 655 -15.12 -3.70 17.84
C GLU A 655 -14.46 -2.58 17.00
N LEU A 656 -13.79 -3.00 15.93
CA LEU A 656 -12.91 -2.18 15.10
C LEU A 656 -13.63 -0.96 14.50
N SER A 657 -14.93 -1.08 14.21
CA SER A 657 -15.68 -0.08 13.46
C SER A 657 -16.78 0.63 14.26
N ALA A 658 -16.91 0.35 15.57
CA ALA A 658 -17.63 1.21 16.50
C ALA A 658 -17.25 2.70 16.40
N PRO A 659 -15.97 3.10 16.24
CA PRO A 659 -15.60 4.51 16.04
C PRO A 659 -16.15 5.13 14.74
N ARG A 660 -16.30 4.33 13.66
CA ARG A 660 -16.96 4.77 12.42
C ARG A 660 -18.42 5.09 12.68
N VAL A 661 -19.15 4.22 13.39
CA VAL A 661 -20.57 4.45 13.73
C VAL A 661 -20.73 5.67 14.65
N VAL A 662 -19.83 5.85 15.62
CA VAL A 662 -19.77 7.07 16.46
C VAL A 662 -19.52 8.33 15.62
N VAL A 663 -18.63 8.27 14.62
CA VAL A 663 -18.42 9.38 13.67
C VAL A 663 -19.66 9.64 12.81
N GLU A 664 -20.29 8.61 12.24
CA GLU A 664 -21.53 8.75 11.46
C GLU A 664 -22.63 9.41 12.33
N LEU A 665 -22.76 9.03 13.61
CA LEU A 665 -23.70 9.62 14.57
C LEU A 665 -23.38 11.08 14.94
N LEU A 666 -22.11 11.40 15.21
CA LEU A 666 -21.68 12.78 15.50
C LEU A 666 -21.89 13.71 14.30
N ASN A 667 -21.75 13.19 13.07
CA ASN A 667 -22.07 13.91 11.84
C ASN A 667 -23.58 14.13 11.62
N LEU A 668 -24.47 13.33 12.23
CA LEU A 668 -25.90 13.65 12.37
C LEU A 668 -26.19 14.71 13.46
N GLY A 669 -25.17 15.17 14.19
CA GLY A 669 -25.31 16.04 15.35
C GLY A 669 -25.92 15.35 16.56
N ALA A 670 -25.78 14.02 16.69
CA ALA A 670 -26.30 13.26 17.82
C ALA A 670 -25.56 13.55 19.13
N ASP A 671 -26.28 13.46 20.24
CA ASP A 671 -25.67 13.31 21.57
C ASP A 671 -25.15 11.88 21.67
N VAL A 672 -23.83 11.72 21.64
CA VAL A 672 -23.13 10.47 21.93
C VAL A 672 -22.25 10.71 23.15
N ARG A 673 -22.22 9.75 24.08
CA ARG A 673 -21.44 9.81 25.31
C ARG A 673 -20.51 8.61 25.41
N VAL A 674 -19.45 8.73 26.19
CA VAL A 674 -18.52 7.65 26.52
C VAL A 674 -18.59 7.35 28.01
N ALA A 675 -18.77 6.08 28.37
CA ALA A 675 -18.77 5.65 29.76
C ALA A 675 -17.33 5.56 30.30
N THR A 676 -17.01 6.33 31.35
CA THR A 676 -15.68 6.34 31.98
C THR A 676 -15.47 5.19 32.99
N LYS A 677 -16.43 4.26 33.06
CA LYS A 677 -16.44 3.05 33.90
C LYS A 677 -17.17 1.94 33.12
N PRO A 678 -16.88 0.65 33.38
CA PRO A 678 -17.74 -0.43 32.89
C PRO A 678 -19.14 -0.32 33.51
N LEU A 679 -20.14 -0.88 32.82
CA LEU A 679 -21.54 -0.88 33.22
C LEU A 679 -22.24 -2.15 32.71
N SER A 680 -23.40 -2.46 33.29
CA SER A 680 -24.20 -3.63 32.90
C SER A 680 -25.67 -3.26 32.72
N VAL A 681 -26.31 -3.74 31.65
CA VAL A 681 -27.74 -3.56 31.38
C VAL A 681 -28.46 -4.90 31.42
N ALA A 682 -29.79 -4.89 31.55
CA ALA A 682 -30.57 -6.11 31.32
C ALA A 682 -30.36 -6.61 29.88
N ALA A 683 -30.26 -7.92 29.69
CA ALA A 683 -30.07 -8.51 28.37
C ALA A 683 -31.28 -8.18 27.47
N SER A 684 -31.01 -7.56 26.32
CA SER A 684 -32.04 -7.36 25.29
C SER A 684 -32.33 -8.69 24.57
N PRO A 685 -33.51 -8.88 23.94
CA PRO A 685 -33.76 -9.95 22.97
C PRO A 685 -32.95 -9.85 21.65
N GLN A 686 -31.74 -9.27 21.71
CA GLN A 686 -30.68 -9.28 20.70
C GLN A 686 -29.30 -9.47 21.38
N SER A 687 -29.28 -9.95 22.62
CA SER A 687 -28.07 -10.34 23.32
C SER A 687 -27.48 -11.58 22.62
N PRO A 688 -26.14 -11.67 22.45
CA PRO A 688 -25.49 -12.89 21.97
C PRO A 688 -25.72 -14.11 22.88
N ASP A 689 -26.17 -13.86 24.11
CA ASP A 689 -26.64 -14.84 25.08
C ASP A 689 -28.02 -14.38 25.61
N GLU A 690 -29.10 -15.00 25.13
CA GLU A 690 -30.47 -14.70 25.58
C GLU A 690 -30.75 -15.20 27.01
N ASP A 691 -30.01 -16.22 27.48
CA ASP A 691 -30.19 -16.84 28.80
C ASP A 691 -29.46 -16.07 29.93
N ALA A 692 -28.45 -15.27 29.60
CA ALA A 692 -27.63 -14.52 30.56
C ALA A 692 -28.40 -13.53 31.46
N GLY A 693 -29.52 -12.96 30.98
CA GLY A 693 -30.33 -11.96 31.68
C GLY A 693 -29.68 -10.58 31.89
N GLN A 694 -28.35 -10.47 31.77
CA GLN A 694 -27.54 -9.26 31.85
C GLN A 694 -26.57 -9.21 30.67
N GLN A 695 -26.29 -8.01 30.15
CA GLN A 695 -25.23 -7.75 29.18
C GLN A 695 -24.24 -6.75 29.76
N ASP A 696 -22.96 -7.14 29.82
CA ASP A 696 -21.86 -6.33 30.35
C ASP A 696 -21.18 -5.50 29.26
N PHE A 697 -20.77 -4.29 29.62
CA PHE A 697 -20.17 -3.31 28.73
C PHE A 697 -18.87 -2.73 29.32
N PRO A 698 -17.74 -2.77 28.59
CA PRO A 698 -16.45 -2.34 29.12
C PRO A 698 -16.32 -0.81 29.20
N VAL A 699 -15.27 -0.34 29.88
CA VAL A 699 -14.91 1.09 29.88
C VAL A 699 -14.65 1.59 28.46
N GLY A 700 -15.16 2.79 28.16
CA GLY A 700 -15.17 3.33 26.81
C GLY A 700 -16.46 3.11 26.02
N THR A 701 -17.45 2.38 26.56
CA THR A 701 -18.70 2.09 25.86
C THR A 701 -19.41 3.36 25.43
N PHE A 702 -19.84 3.41 24.16
CA PHE A 702 -20.51 4.56 23.60
C PHE A 702 -22.02 4.45 23.82
N VAL A 703 -22.62 5.47 24.39
CA VAL A 703 -24.04 5.52 24.75
C VAL A 703 -24.73 6.60 23.93
N VAL A 704 -25.83 6.24 23.29
CA VAL A 704 -26.66 7.12 22.45
C VAL A 704 -28.04 7.27 23.12
N PRO A 705 -28.19 8.21 24.08
CA PRO A 705 -29.43 8.36 24.85
C PRO A 705 -30.57 8.96 24.00
N ARG A 706 -31.79 8.47 24.18
CA ARG A 706 -32.99 8.91 23.43
C ARG A 706 -33.38 10.34 23.75
N GLN A 707 -33.37 10.74 25.02
CA GLN A 707 -33.92 12.03 25.47
C GLN A 707 -33.17 13.26 24.89
N PRO A 708 -31.81 13.33 24.88
CA PRO A 708 -31.07 14.39 24.19
C PRO A 708 -31.15 14.33 22.65
N ASN A 709 -31.62 13.21 22.10
CA ASN A 709 -31.74 12.96 20.66
C ASN A 709 -33.18 12.96 20.14
N ALA A 710 -34.18 13.30 20.97
CA ALA A 710 -35.60 13.12 20.64
C ALA A 710 -36.00 13.74 19.28
N GLY A 711 -35.54 14.97 18.98
CA GLY A 711 -35.82 15.66 17.70
C GLY A 711 -35.08 15.10 16.47
N ARG A 712 -34.27 14.04 16.62
CA ARG A 712 -33.56 13.35 15.54
C ARG A 712 -33.58 11.81 15.68
N TRP A 713 -34.38 11.26 16.59
CA TRP A 713 -34.25 9.86 17.03
C TRP A 713 -34.45 8.86 15.89
N ASP A 714 -35.40 9.10 15.00
CA ASP A 714 -35.63 8.24 13.83
C ASP A 714 -34.39 8.12 12.93
N ARG A 715 -33.61 9.21 12.77
CA ARG A 715 -32.36 9.19 11.99
C ARG A 715 -31.22 8.46 12.70
N VAL A 716 -31.21 8.48 14.04
CA VAL A 716 -30.30 7.66 14.85
C VAL A 716 -30.66 6.18 14.68
N LEU A 717 -31.95 5.83 14.74
CA LEU A 717 -32.42 4.48 14.46
C LEU A 717 -32.13 4.05 13.02
N ASP A 718 -32.30 4.92 12.03
CA ASP A 718 -31.96 4.67 10.62
C ASP A 718 -30.47 4.36 10.44
N LEU A 719 -29.60 5.16 11.06
CA LEU A 719 -28.15 4.94 11.04
C LEU A 719 -27.78 3.63 11.73
N LEU A 720 -28.28 3.36 12.94
CA LEU A 720 -27.98 2.12 13.66
C LEU A 720 -28.52 0.88 12.92
N THR A 721 -29.71 0.99 12.29
CA THR A 721 -30.22 -0.07 11.39
C THR A 721 -29.27 -0.31 10.22
N ALA A 722 -28.79 0.76 9.57
CA ALA A 722 -27.90 0.68 8.43
C ALA A 722 -26.47 0.26 8.80
N ALA A 723 -26.03 0.48 10.04
CA ALA A 723 -24.75 0.03 10.56
C ALA A 723 -24.79 -1.48 10.89
N ALA A 724 -25.82 -1.92 11.63
CA ALA A 724 -26.02 -3.33 11.94
C ALA A 724 -26.20 -4.18 10.66
N ALA A 725 -26.97 -3.71 9.68
CA ALA A 725 -27.17 -4.41 8.40
C ALA A 725 -25.87 -4.65 7.61
N ARG A 726 -24.84 -3.81 7.80
CA ARG A 726 -23.49 -3.94 7.21
C ARG A 726 -22.56 -4.84 8.05
N GLY A 727 -22.96 -5.20 9.27
CA GLY A 727 -22.12 -5.88 10.26
C GLY A 727 -21.20 -4.97 11.06
N ASP A 728 -21.45 -3.66 11.12
CA ASP A 728 -20.51 -2.67 11.68
C ASP A 728 -20.46 -2.63 13.23
N VAL A 729 -21.57 -2.92 13.91
CA VAL A 729 -21.66 -2.83 15.39
C VAL A 729 -22.70 -3.79 15.97
N ILE A 730 -22.39 -4.31 17.16
CA ILE A 730 -23.41 -4.78 18.11
C ILE A 730 -23.90 -3.56 18.88
N ALA A 731 -25.18 -3.19 18.69
CA ALA A 731 -25.80 -2.04 19.33
C ALA A 731 -26.97 -2.51 20.22
N ALA A 732 -26.73 -2.67 21.52
CA ALA A 732 -27.73 -3.16 22.46
C ALA A 732 -28.74 -2.06 22.83
N ALA A 733 -30.02 -2.42 22.88
CA ALA A 733 -31.08 -1.57 23.39
C ALA A 733 -31.09 -1.58 24.93
N ALA A 734 -31.09 -0.40 25.56
CA ALA A 734 -31.36 -0.28 26.99
C ALA A 734 -32.79 0.20 27.22
N GLU A 735 -33.65 -0.66 27.74
CA GLU A 735 -35.05 -0.34 28.04
C GLU A 735 -35.19 0.73 29.14
N SER A 736 -34.25 0.76 30.09
CA SER A 736 -34.21 1.69 31.22
C SER A 736 -32.95 2.56 31.21
N SER A 737 -33.03 3.73 31.86
CA SER A 737 -31.83 4.50 32.22
C SER A 737 -31.10 3.90 33.43
N HIS A 738 -31.74 2.99 34.17
CA HIS A 738 -31.15 2.30 35.29
C HIS A 738 -30.36 1.06 34.82
N THR A 739 -29.14 0.93 35.33
CA THR A 739 -28.18 -0.13 35.06
C THR A 739 -28.17 -1.16 36.18
N LEU A 740 -27.87 -2.43 35.85
CA LEU A 740 -27.72 -3.51 36.83
C LEU A 740 -26.40 -3.37 37.62
N ALA A 741 -25.36 -2.82 36.99
CA ALA A 741 -24.12 -2.44 37.62
C ALA A 741 -23.47 -1.25 36.90
N GLY A 742 -22.58 -0.53 37.59
CA GLY A 742 -21.88 0.63 37.04
C GLY A 742 -22.71 1.93 37.07
N PRO A 743 -22.41 2.91 36.20
CA PRO A 743 -23.16 4.16 36.10
C PRO A 743 -24.43 4.06 35.23
N ASP A 744 -25.56 4.44 35.81
CA ASP A 744 -26.83 4.70 35.10
C ASP A 744 -26.64 5.66 33.92
N LEU A 745 -27.44 5.51 32.85
CA LEU A 745 -27.27 6.25 31.58
C LEU A 745 -27.45 7.78 31.69
N GLY A 746 -28.01 8.26 32.81
CA GLY A 746 -28.12 9.68 33.15
C GLY A 746 -26.94 10.24 33.96
N SER A 747 -25.97 9.41 34.36
CA SER A 747 -24.86 9.77 35.25
C SER A 747 -23.82 10.67 34.60
N ASP A 748 -23.22 11.57 35.39
CA ASP A 748 -22.04 12.37 35.01
C ASP A 748 -20.80 11.51 34.71
N SER A 749 -20.81 10.21 35.02
CA SER A 749 -19.78 9.25 34.55
C SER A 749 -19.86 8.95 33.03
N LEU A 750 -20.87 9.47 32.33
CA LEU A 750 -20.98 9.40 30.87
C LEU A 750 -20.58 10.73 30.23
N THR A 751 -19.32 10.85 29.82
CA THR A 751 -18.77 12.08 29.24
C THR A 751 -19.32 12.30 27.82
N ARG A 752 -19.88 13.48 27.56
CA ARG A 752 -20.39 13.87 26.24
C ARG A 752 -19.26 14.03 25.22
N LEU A 753 -19.39 13.41 24.06
CA LEU A 753 -18.47 13.61 22.93
C LEU A 753 -18.71 14.95 22.23
N SER A 754 -17.63 15.55 21.74
CA SER A 754 -17.69 16.73 20.88
C SER A 754 -17.81 16.34 19.41
N PRO A 755 -18.41 17.18 18.54
CA PRO A 755 -18.32 16.99 17.09
C PRO A 755 -16.86 16.89 16.66
N SER A 756 -16.57 15.91 15.80
CA SER A 756 -15.21 15.64 15.31
C SER A 756 -15.05 16.19 13.90
N TYR A 757 -14.05 17.04 13.69
CA TYR A 757 -13.68 17.59 12.37
C TYR A 757 -12.14 17.68 12.31
N PRO A 758 -11.45 16.57 12.01
CA PRO A 758 -9.99 16.53 12.01
C PRO A 758 -9.39 17.28 10.82
N LEU A 759 -8.30 18.01 11.08
CA LEU A 759 -7.41 18.56 10.08
C LEU A 759 -6.16 17.68 9.99
N LEU A 760 -5.78 17.22 8.80
CA LEU A 760 -4.54 16.46 8.57
C LEU A 760 -3.56 17.32 7.76
N ILE A 761 -2.35 17.48 8.28
CA ILE A 761 -1.28 18.20 7.58
C ILE A 761 -0.69 17.30 6.49
N VAL A 762 -0.54 17.88 5.30
CA VAL A 762 0.00 17.23 4.09
C VAL A 762 1.05 18.15 3.43
N GLY A 763 1.66 17.74 2.32
CA GLY A 763 2.59 18.58 1.57
C GLY A 763 4.05 18.47 2.01
N GLU A 764 4.89 19.33 1.43
CA GLU A 764 6.34 19.31 1.59
C GLU A 764 6.77 19.32 3.07
N GLY A 765 7.71 18.43 3.41
CA GLY A 765 8.18 18.20 4.77
C GLY A 765 7.45 17.08 5.54
N THR A 766 6.35 16.53 5.00
CA THR A 766 5.66 15.34 5.52
C THR A 766 5.99 14.08 4.71
N THR A 767 5.93 12.90 5.35
CA THR A 767 6.07 11.60 4.69
C THR A 767 4.75 11.22 4.02
N ALA A 768 4.73 11.16 2.68
CA ALA A 768 3.52 10.85 1.90
C ALA A 768 2.86 9.51 2.28
N LEU A 769 3.65 8.48 2.62
CA LEU A 769 3.15 7.18 3.09
C LEU A 769 2.39 7.29 4.42
N SER A 770 2.88 8.13 5.34
CA SER A 770 2.25 8.36 6.66
C SER A 770 0.94 9.13 6.50
N ALA A 771 1.02 10.31 5.84
CA ALA A 771 -0.14 11.14 5.53
C ALA A 771 -1.21 10.37 4.73
N GLY A 772 -0.78 9.54 3.78
CA GLY A 772 -1.64 8.67 2.98
C GLY A 772 -2.35 7.60 3.80
N SER A 773 -1.63 6.91 4.69
CA SER A 773 -2.20 5.89 5.57
C SER A 773 -3.25 6.46 6.53
N LEU A 774 -3.00 7.67 7.06
CA LEU A 774 -3.93 8.42 7.90
C LEU A 774 -5.15 8.91 7.10
N TRP A 775 -4.95 9.48 5.90
CA TRP A 775 -6.05 9.91 5.04
C TRP A 775 -6.95 8.72 4.64
N HIS A 776 -6.38 7.61 4.17
CA HIS A 776 -7.13 6.40 3.81
C HIS A 776 -7.88 5.79 5.01
N PHE A 777 -7.28 5.78 6.20
CA PHE A 777 -7.97 5.35 7.41
C PHE A 777 -9.18 6.24 7.73
N LEU A 778 -9.02 7.57 7.64
CA LEU A 778 -10.09 8.52 7.93
C LEU A 778 -11.21 8.45 6.87
N ASP A 779 -10.86 8.53 5.60
CA ASP A 779 -11.79 8.65 4.47
C ASP A 779 -12.49 7.32 4.16
N VAL A 780 -11.73 6.24 3.96
CA VAL A 780 -12.29 4.95 3.52
C VAL A 780 -12.77 4.07 4.68
N ARG A 781 -11.98 3.97 5.76
CA ARG A 781 -12.26 3.01 6.86
C ARG A 781 -13.11 3.59 7.98
N MET A 782 -12.90 4.86 8.34
CA MET A 782 -13.71 5.58 9.33
C MET A 782 -14.91 6.32 8.71
N ARG A 783 -14.95 6.50 7.38
CA ARG A 783 -15.95 7.32 6.65
C ARG A 783 -16.05 8.75 7.20
N HIS A 784 -14.92 9.29 7.62
CA HIS A 784 -14.81 10.57 8.31
C HIS A 784 -14.31 11.68 7.41
N ARG A 785 -14.96 12.84 7.49
CA ARG A 785 -14.55 14.06 6.77
C ARG A 785 -13.29 14.65 7.43
N VAL A 786 -12.14 14.30 6.88
CA VAL A 786 -10.86 14.97 7.17
C VAL A 786 -10.66 16.19 6.26
N THR A 787 -10.07 17.26 6.79
CA THR A 787 -9.62 18.41 5.99
C THR A 787 -8.11 18.32 5.77
N LEU A 788 -7.68 18.12 4.53
CA LEU A 788 -6.26 18.12 4.17
C LEU A 788 -5.74 19.56 4.02
N VAL A 789 -4.61 19.89 4.65
CA VAL A 789 -3.99 21.23 4.58
C VAL A 789 -2.48 21.11 4.34
N ASP A 790 -2.00 21.68 3.23
CA ASP A 790 -0.56 21.77 2.94
C ASP A 790 0.20 22.51 4.04
N THR A 791 1.41 22.04 4.37
CA THR A 791 2.34 22.70 5.31
C THR A 791 2.48 24.21 5.04
N GLN A 792 2.57 24.61 3.77
CA GLN A 792 2.69 26.01 3.33
C GLN A 792 1.45 26.89 3.62
N ARG A 793 0.31 26.28 3.99
CA ARG A 793 -0.97 26.97 4.20
C ARG A 793 -1.36 27.16 5.67
N LEU A 794 -0.64 26.55 6.63
CA LEU A 794 -1.03 26.51 8.05
C LEU A 794 -1.45 27.88 8.61
N ASN A 795 -0.61 28.92 8.45
CA ASN A 795 -0.87 30.27 8.98
C ASN A 795 -2.07 31.00 8.33
N ARG A 796 -2.72 30.39 7.33
CA ARG A 796 -3.94 30.92 6.66
C ARG A 796 -5.19 30.13 7.05
N VAL A 797 -5.09 29.22 8.02
CA VAL A 797 -6.19 28.38 8.51
C VAL A 797 -6.50 28.71 9.96
N VAL A 798 -7.78 28.91 10.27
CA VAL A 798 -8.27 29.13 11.64
C VAL A 798 -8.33 27.78 12.33
N LEU A 799 -7.26 27.40 13.03
CA LEU A 799 -7.14 26.05 13.62
C LEU A 799 -8.22 25.73 14.66
N SER A 800 -8.84 26.74 15.29
CA SER A 800 -9.96 26.57 16.23
C SER A 800 -11.24 26.03 15.60
N ASP A 801 -11.36 26.02 14.28
CA ASP A 801 -12.52 25.47 13.56
C ASP A 801 -12.49 23.92 13.50
N TYR A 802 -11.41 23.29 13.96
CA TYR A 802 -11.12 21.86 13.84
C TYR A 802 -10.99 21.21 15.22
N SER A 803 -11.52 19.99 15.39
CA SER A 803 -11.50 19.29 16.68
C SER A 803 -10.09 18.83 17.08
N CYS A 804 -9.26 18.53 16.09
CA CYS A 804 -7.85 18.21 16.27
C CYS A 804 -7.04 18.48 14.99
N VAL A 805 -5.73 18.70 15.17
CA VAL A 805 -4.74 18.81 14.08
C VAL A 805 -3.86 17.56 14.13
N ILE A 806 -3.74 16.84 13.02
CA ILE A 806 -2.96 15.60 12.89
C ILE A 806 -1.67 15.91 12.12
N LEU A 807 -0.54 15.60 12.75
CA LEU A 807 0.81 15.69 12.22
C LEU A 807 1.31 14.27 11.87
N PRO A 808 1.32 13.86 10.58
CA PRO A 808 1.97 12.61 10.16
C PRO A 808 3.47 12.66 10.43
N ALA A 809 4.15 11.51 10.33
CA ALA A 809 5.61 11.46 10.30
C ALA A 809 6.16 12.48 9.28
N GLY A 810 7.13 13.29 9.70
CA GLY A 810 7.65 14.40 8.91
C GLY A 810 8.80 15.12 9.61
N GLY A 811 9.62 15.81 8.81
CA GLY A 811 10.69 16.67 9.30
C GLY A 811 10.29 18.15 9.41
N TYR A 812 9.19 18.55 8.76
CA TYR A 812 8.61 19.90 8.80
C TYR A 812 9.62 21.05 8.58
N GLY A 813 10.65 20.82 7.76
CA GLY A 813 11.75 21.77 7.54
C GLY A 813 11.38 23.09 6.84
N GLY A 814 10.17 23.18 6.29
CA GLY A 814 9.59 24.43 5.76
C GLY A 814 8.82 25.26 6.78
N TRP A 815 8.73 24.82 8.04
CA TRP A 815 8.06 25.54 9.14
C TRP A 815 9.07 26.28 10.00
N GLY A 816 8.78 27.54 10.29
CA GLY A 816 9.57 28.42 11.16
C GLY A 816 8.82 28.79 12.44
N SER A 817 9.23 29.91 13.04
CA SER A 817 8.66 30.41 14.29
C SER A 817 7.16 30.74 14.18
N THR A 818 6.66 31.12 13.00
CA THR A 818 5.25 31.49 12.81
C THR A 818 4.34 30.26 12.94
N GLU A 819 4.72 29.14 12.32
CA GLU A 819 3.96 27.89 12.35
C GLU A 819 4.04 27.24 13.74
N VAL A 820 5.23 27.26 14.36
CA VAL A 820 5.45 26.81 15.75
C VAL A 820 4.56 27.59 16.73
N GLU A 821 4.55 28.93 16.65
CA GLU A 821 3.74 29.77 17.52
C GLU A 821 2.23 29.67 17.20
N THR A 822 1.86 29.37 15.95
CA THR A 822 0.47 29.08 15.55
C THR A 822 -0.04 27.79 16.20
N LEU A 823 0.71 26.69 16.12
CA LEU A 823 0.35 25.43 16.80
C LEU A 823 0.30 25.59 18.33
N LYS A 824 1.29 26.28 18.90
CA LYS A 824 1.41 26.56 20.33
C LYS A 824 0.22 27.33 20.88
N ASN A 825 -0.26 28.36 20.18
CA ASN A 825 -1.43 29.14 20.62
C ASN A 825 -2.75 28.39 20.37
N TYR A 826 -2.87 27.62 19.30
CA TYR A 826 -3.99 26.70 19.11
C TYR A 826 -4.12 25.71 20.28
N VAL A 827 -3.02 25.03 20.66
CA VAL A 827 -3.03 24.10 21.80
C VAL A 827 -3.32 24.83 23.12
N ARG A 828 -2.61 25.93 23.43
CA ARG A 828 -2.86 26.72 24.65
C ARG A 828 -4.31 27.19 24.79
N GLY A 829 -4.96 27.52 23.67
CA GLY A 829 -6.37 27.90 23.60
C GLY A 829 -7.38 26.77 23.81
N GLY A 830 -6.94 25.52 23.99
CA GLY A 830 -7.80 24.34 24.15
C GLY A 830 -7.68 23.31 23.02
N GLY A 831 -6.91 23.60 21.97
CA GLY A 831 -6.71 22.71 20.84
C GLY A 831 -6.05 21.38 21.19
N THR A 832 -6.26 20.38 20.34
CA THR A 832 -5.59 19.08 20.43
C THR A 832 -4.76 18.86 19.16
N VAL A 833 -3.47 18.59 19.33
CA VAL A 833 -2.56 18.14 18.26
C VAL A 833 -2.27 16.67 18.46
N ILE A 834 -2.33 15.86 17.40
CA ILE A 834 -2.00 14.43 17.40
C ILE A 834 -0.77 14.26 16.51
N ALA A 835 0.32 13.68 17.01
CA ALA A 835 1.56 13.54 16.25
C ALA A 835 2.05 12.09 16.22
N THR A 836 2.41 11.60 15.04
CA THR A 836 2.93 10.23 14.85
C THR A 836 4.44 10.20 14.56
N SER A 837 5.12 9.19 15.10
CA SER A 837 6.54 8.87 14.87
C SER A 837 7.49 10.08 14.85
N SER A 838 8.07 10.45 13.70
CA SER A 838 9.09 11.50 13.62
C SER A 838 8.56 12.92 13.88
N ALA A 839 7.24 13.15 13.80
CA ALA A 839 6.65 14.44 14.17
C ALA A 839 6.88 14.78 15.65
N ILE A 840 6.91 13.76 16.53
CA ILE A 840 7.21 13.92 17.96
C ILE A 840 8.64 14.48 18.15
N ARG A 841 9.61 14.03 17.35
CA ARG A 841 10.98 14.56 17.36
C ARG A 841 11.03 16.02 16.92
N TRP A 842 10.20 16.42 15.95
CA TRP A 842 10.08 17.83 15.56
C TRP A 842 9.47 18.67 16.68
N LEU A 843 8.34 18.26 17.27
CA LEU A 843 7.70 18.94 18.40
C LEU A 843 8.67 19.17 19.57
N SER A 844 9.45 18.14 19.92
CA SER A 844 10.47 18.23 20.98
C SER A 844 11.58 19.22 20.64
N ARG A 845 12.14 19.17 19.42
CA ARG A 845 13.19 20.12 18.98
C ARG A 845 12.69 21.57 18.93
N GLN A 846 11.40 21.80 18.67
CA GLN A 846 10.77 23.13 18.73
C GLN A 846 10.33 23.55 20.15
N LYS A 847 10.58 22.72 21.18
CA LYS A 847 10.17 22.93 22.58
C LYS A 847 8.65 23.15 22.73
N LEU A 848 7.86 22.46 21.91
CA LEU A 848 6.39 22.42 22.01
C LEU A 848 5.90 21.35 22.99
N ILE A 849 6.72 20.33 23.25
CA ILE A 849 6.50 19.28 24.24
C ILE A 849 7.76 19.13 25.11
N SER A 850 7.57 18.77 26.38
CA SER A 850 8.65 18.44 27.30
C SER A 850 9.05 16.98 27.11
N LEU A 851 10.34 16.70 27.04
CA LEU A 851 10.92 15.39 27.33
C LEU A 851 11.83 15.57 28.55
N ALA A 852 11.86 14.61 29.46
CA ALA A 852 12.74 14.67 30.62
C ALA A 852 14.22 14.82 30.20
N ASP A 853 14.97 15.67 30.90
CA ASP A 853 16.38 15.94 30.58
C ASP A 853 17.22 14.65 30.61
N GLY A 854 18.04 14.46 29.59
CA GLY A 854 18.81 13.22 29.36
C GLY A 854 18.56 12.55 28.01
N VAL A 855 17.59 13.02 27.21
CA VAL A 855 17.42 12.55 25.83
C VAL A 855 18.57 13.02 24.95
N THR A 856 19.53 12.14 24.68
CA THR A 856 20.52 12.36 23.62
C THR A 856 19.84 12.26 22.25
N ASP A 857 19.95 13.33 21.46
CA ASP A 857 19.37 13.46 20.10
C ASP A 857 20.16 12.66 19.02
N GLN A 858 20.68 11.50 19.45
CA GLN A 858 21.62 10.65 18.74
C GLN A 858 20.89 9.62 17.86
N GLU A 859 20.38 10.08 16.71
CA GLU A 859 20.32 9.25 15.49
C GLU A 859 21.74 9.17 14.86
N SER A 860 22.75 8.86 15.67
CA SER A 860 24.15 8.89 15.28
C SER A 860 24.56 7.58 14.59
N HIS A 861 24.91 7.68 13.31
CA HIS A 861 25.63 6.61 12.60
C HIS A 861 27.14 6.59 12.96
N SER A 862 27.49 6.87 14.24
CA SER A 862 28.85 6.67 14.76
C SER A 862 28.91 5.41 15.64
N ALA A 863 29.49 4.36 15.09
CA ALA A 863 29.97 3.21 15.87
C ALA A 863 31.21 3.61 16.68
N GLY A 864 31.06 4.53 17.64
CA GLY A 864 32.19 5.13 18.36
C GLY A 864 31.88 5.87 19.67
N ASP A 865 30.64 6.32 19.92
CA ASP A 865 30.35 7.23 21.03
C ASP A 865 29.39 6.63 22.07
N GLU A 866 29.96 5.93 23.05
CA GLU A 866 29.58 6.11 24.45
C GLU A 866 30.87 6.49 25.20
N PRO A 867 30.83 7.43 26.17
CA PRO A 867 31.98 7.67 27.01
C PRO A 867 32.30 6.41 27.81
N ALA A 868 33.59 6.15 28.05
CA ALA A 868 33.96 5.22 29.11
C ALA A 868 33.48 5.80 30.45
N ASP A 869 33.17 4.91 31.40
CA ASP A 869 32.80 5.31 32.76
C ASP A 869 34.09 5.69 33.53
N ASP A 870 34.67 6.83 33.16
CA ASP A 870 35.92 7.39 33.71
C ASP A 870 35.69 7.94 35.14
N SER A 871 35.22 7.07 36.04
CA SER A 871 35.12 7.32 37.47
C SER A 871 36.43 7.04 38.21
N ASP A 872 37.58 7.33 37.60
CA ASP A 872 38.90 7.38 38.23
C ASP A 872 39.80 8.38 37.50
N ALA A 873 39.86 9.61 37.99
CA ALA A 873 40.58 10.70 37.35
C ALA A 873 42.03 10.80 37.83
N ASP A 874 42.96 10.10 37.15
CA ASP A 874 44.38 10.51 37.19
C ASP A 874 45.20 10.11 35.93
N GLY A 875 45.59 11.13 35.15
CA GLY A 875 46.85 11.17 34.39
C GLY A 875 47.16 10.15 33.27
N GLY A 876 46.51 10.23 32.10
CA GLY A 876 47.08 9.66 30.87
C GLY A 876 46.27 9.87 29.58
N PRO A 877 46.91 9.93 28.39
CA PRO A 877 46.19 9.79 27.13
C PRO A 877 45.73 8.34 26.96
N THR A 878 44.42 8.09 27.03
CA THR A 878 43.88 6.73 26.99
C THR A 878 44.11 6.05 25.64
N GLU A 879 44.98 5.03 25.64
CA GLU A 879 45.18 4.17 24.47
C GLU A 879 43.88 3.39 24.19
N ARG A 880 43.10 3.83 23.21
CA ARG A 880 41.97 3.06 22.67
C ARG A 880 42.52 1.80 21.99
N GLY A 881 42.69 0.73 22.78
CA GLY A 881 43.26 -0.55 22.37
C GLY A 881 42.52 -1.22 21.21
N ASP A 882 43.09 -2.27 20.64
CA ASP A 882 42.72 -2.79 19.31
C ASP A 882 41.22 -3.11 19.11
N ALA A 883 40.46 -3.43 20.17
CA ALA A 883 39.00 -3.59 20.11
C ALA A 883 38.23 -2.33 19.67
N TRP A 884 38.84 -1.15 19.72
CA TRP A 884 38.30 0.09 19.13
C TRP A 884 38.37 0.08 17.60
N ARG A 885 39.35 -0.61 17.00
CA ARG A 885 39.59 -0.65 15.56
C ARG A 885 38.65 -1.64 14.86
N ARG A 886 37.41 -1.23 14.63
CA ARG A 886 36.46 -1.97 13.77
C ARG A 886 36.91 -1.92 12.30
N PRO A 887 36.81 -3.02 11.52
CA PRO A 887 37.09 -2.98 10.08
C PRO A 887 36.10 -2.04 9.37
N PHE A 888 36.60 -1.28 8.39
CA PHE A 888 35.76 -0.31 7.66
C PHE A 888 34.69 -0.99 6.77
N GLY A 889 34.97 -2.19 6.26
CA GLY A 889 34.00 -2.96 5.46
C GLY A 889 32.73 -3.29 6.25
N ASP A 890 32.91 -3.70 7.51
CA ASP A 890 31.85 -4.12 8.41
C ASP A 890 30.94 -2.94 8.85
N ALA A 891 31.35 -1.69 8.62
CA ALA A 891 30.65 -0.51 9.14
C ALA A 891 29.21 -0.35 8.62
N ALA A 892 28.95 -0.79 7.38
CA ALA A 892 27.60 -0.73 6.79
C ALA A 892 26.68 -1.79 7.41
N ASP A 893 27.13 -3.04 7.49
CA ASP A 893 26.36 -4.14 8.08
C ASP A 893 26.19 -3.96 9.60
N ALA A 894 27.22 -3.49 10.32
CA ALA A 894 27.13 -3.15 11.74
C ALA A 894 26.16 -2.00 12.03
N ALA A 895 26.00 -1.04 11.11
CA ALA A 895 24.96 -0.02 11.22
C ALA A 895 23.56 -0.59 10.91
N ALA A 896 23.45 -1.50 9.94
CA ALA A 896 22.19 -2.14 9.57
C ALA A 896 21.65 -3.07 10.68
N LEU A 897 22.52 -3.83 11.36
CA LEU A 897 22.19 -4.67 12.52
C LEU A 897 21.65 -3.88 13.72
N GLU A 898 21.89 -2.57 13.80
CA GLU A 898 21.36 -1.70 14.85
C GLU A 898 20.06 -0.98 14.43
N THR A 899 19.52 -1.27 13.25
CA THR A 899 18.18 -0.81 12.83
C THR A 899 17.07 -1.70 13.39
N ILE A 900 15.82 -1.22 13.28
CA ILE A 900 14.62 -2.04 13.52
C ILE A 900 13.81 -2.02 12.23
N ALA A 901 14.19 -2.88 11.29
CA ALA A 901 13.47 -3.07 10.04
C ALA A 901 12.20 -3.90 10.30
N GLY A 902 11.18 -3.29 10.89
CA GLY A 902 9.86 -3.87 11.13
C GLY A 902 9.83 -5.01 12.16
N ALA A 903 9.37 -4.71 13.38
CA ALA A 903 9.14 -5.68 14.45
C ALA A 903 7.76 -5.46 15.13
N PHE A 904 7.18 -6.53 15.67
CA PHE A 904 6.00 -6.45 16.55
C PHE A 904 6.44 -6.47 18.01
N LEU A 905 6.06 -5.45 18.78
CA LEU A 905 6.32 -5.36 20.22
C LEU A 905 4.99 -5.44 20.99
N MET A 906 4.96 -6.23 22.06
CA MET A 906 3.86 -6.21 23.01
C MET A 906 3.97 -4.94 23.86
N THR A 907 2.89 -4.20 23.97
CA THR A 907 2.82 -2.90 24.65
C THR A 907 1.79 -3.01 25.76
N GLN A 908 2.20 -2.72 26.99
CA GLN A 908 1.29 -2.66 28.14
C GLN A 908 0.53 -1.34 28.11
N ILE A 909 -0.77 -1.40 28.38
CA ILE A 909 -1.66 -0.24 28.38
C ILE A 909 -2.44 -0.13 29.70
N ASP A 910 -2.71 1.09 30.13
CA ASP A 910 -3.66 1.35 31.22
C ASP A 910 -5.09 1.36 30.66
N PRO A 911 -5.95 0.37 30.95
CA PRO A 911 -7.32 0.34 30.41
C PRO A 911 -8.21 1.48 30.95
N THR A 912 -7.78 2.19 32.00
CA THR A 912 -8.53 3.33 32.59
C THR A 912 -8.19 4.67 31.95
N HIS A 913 -7.12 4.76 31.16
CA HIS A 913 -6.73 5.96 30.45
C HIS A 913 -7.57 6.14 29.15
N PRO A 914 -8.06 7.36 28.80
CA PRO A 914 -9.00 7.50 27.67
C PRO A 914 -8.46 7.13 26.28
N LEU A 915 -7.14 7.17 26.05
CA LEU A 915 -6.56 6.70 24.77
C LEU A 915 -6.67 5.18 24.58
N THR A 916 -6.97 4.44 25.65
CA THR A 916 -6.90 2.97 25.74
C THR A 916 -8.23 2.32 26.10
N TYR A 917 -9.31 3.11 26.05
CA TYR A 917 -10.69 2.65 26.04
C TYR A 917 -10.98 1.77 24.81
N GLY A 918 -11.74 0.68 24.99
CA GLY A 918 -12.08 -0.23 23.88
C GLY A 918 -10.91 -1.06 23.32
N PHE A 919 -9.84 -1.29 24.10
CA PHE A 919 -8.94 -2.42 23.83
C PHE A 919 -9.47 -3.69 24.54
N PRO A 920 -9.39 -4.89 23.91
CA PRO A 920 -9.94 -6.12 24.47
C PRO A 920 -9.03 -6.80 25.53
N ALA A 921 -7.89 -6.19 25.88
CA ALA A 921 -6.92 -6.69 26.86
C ALA A 921 -6.12 -5.52 27.46
N ASP A 922 -5.34 -5.77 28.52
CA ASP A 922 -4.36 -4.85 29.12
C ASP A 922 -3.08 -4.68 28.28
N GLN A 923 -2.99 -5.36 27.14
CA GLN A 923 -1.81 -5.38 26.27
C GLN A 923 -2.21 -5.38 24.79
N VAL A 924 -1.40 -4.74 23.95
CA VAL A 924 -1.57 -4.70 22.49
C VAL A 924 -0.24 -4.87 21.76
N ALA A 925 -0.25 -5.64 20.66
CA ALA A 925 0.88 -5.69 19.74
C ALA A 925 0.93 -4.42 18.87
N VAL A 926 2.02 -3.65 18.91
CA VAL A 926 2.27 -2.51 18.00
C VAL A 926 3.37 -2.88 17.00
N PHE A 927 3.30 -2.32 15.80
CA PHE A 927 4.30 -2.53 14.76
C PHE A 927 5.27 -1.35 14.71
N ARG A 928 6.57 -1.63 14.59
CA ARG A 928 7.64 -0.65 14.76
C ARG A 928 8.73 -0.79 13.69
N ASP A 929 9.08 0.32 13.04
CA ASP A 929 10.07 0.39 11.96
C ASP A 929 11.26 1.33 12.24
N HIS A 930 11.49 1.68 13.52
CA HIS A 930 12.55 2.62 13.89
C HIS A 930 13.09 2.48 15.33
N THR A 931 14.28 3.05 15.57
CA THR A 931 14.97 3.04 16.86
C THR A 931 14.57 4.18 17.82
N ARG A 932 13.88 5.23 17.35
CA ARG A 932 13.49 6.43 18.14
C ARG A 932 12.69 6.06 19.40
N ARG A 933 13.27 6.26 20.58
CA ARG A 933 12.69 5.98 21.90
C ARG A 933 12.45 7.27 22.68
N TYR A 934 11.44 7.28 23.54
CA TYR A 934 11.08 8.43 24.37
C TYR A 934 11.00 8.01 25.85
N PRO A 935 11.49 8.85 26.79
CA PRO A 935 11.39 8.55 28.22
C PRO A 935 9.91 8.50 28.65
N LEU A 936 9.66 7.93 29.83
CA LEU A 936 8.33 8.05 30.43
C LEU A 936 8.04 9.51 30.80
N PRO A 937 6.78 9.97 30.68
CA PRO A 937 6.37 11.27 31.18
C PRO A 937 6.59 11.41 32.69
N ALA A 938 6.83 12.64 33.16
CA ALA A 938 7.04 12.93 34.58
C ALA A 938 5.80 12.68 35.44
N ASN A 939 4.60 12.97 34.90
CA ASN A 939 3.33 12.63 35.53
C ASN A 939 2.83 11.29 34.98
N GLY A 940 2.74 10.27 35.84
CA GLY A 940 2.30 8.93 35.44
C GLY A 940 0.94 8.87 34.76
N TYR A 941 0.01 9.79 35.09
CA TYR A 941 -1.31 9.86 34.46
C TYR A 941 -1.28 10.31 32.99
N GLN A 942 -0.16 10.81 32.48
CA GLN A 942 0.04 11.13 31.06
C GLN A 942 0.25 9.88 30.20
N LEU A 943 0.72 8.77 30.79
CA LEU A 943 1.15 7.57 30.07
C LEU A 943 -0.03 6.65 29.74
N ALA A 944 -0.33 6.50 28.45
CA ALA A 944 -1.33 5.53 28.00
C ALA A 944 -0.74 4.13 27.78
N ALA A 945 0.49 4.06 27.26
CA ALA A 945 1.09 2.84 26.75
C ALA A 945 2.63 2.82 26.88
N ARG A 946 3.20 1.68 27.27
CA ARG A 946 4.66 1.46 27.37
C ARG A 946 5.11 0.15 26.73
N TYR A 947 6.28 0.13 26.11
CA TYR A 947 6.81 -1.07 25.44
C TYR A 947 7.21 -2.17 26.43
N GLY A 948 6.86 -3.41 26.09
CA GLY A 948 7.31 -4.65 26.75
C GLY A 948 8.23 -5.45 25.83
N GLU A 949 7.89 -6.72 25.61
CA GLU A 949 8.71 -7.67 24.84
C GLU A 949 8.54 -7.54 23.32
N VAL A 950 9.55 -7.99 22.57
CA VAL A 950 9.39 -8.31 21.14
C VAL A 950 8.58 -9.59 21.01
N ILE A 951 7.54 -9.58 20.17
CA ILE A 951 6.73 -10.74 19.82
C ILE A 951 7.34 -11.47 18.62
N SER A 952 7.68 -10.71 17.57
CA SER A 952 8.28 -11.22 16.34
C SER A 952 9.05 -10.10 15.62
N GLY A 953 9.98 -10.48 14.75
CA GLY A 953 10.89 -9.59 14.05
C GLY A 953 12.25 -9.49 14.73
N TYR A 954 13.22 -8.99 14.00
CA TYR A 954 14.55 -8.72 14.49
C TYR A 954 14.63 -7.38 15.22
N VAL A 955 15.26 -7.40 16.38
CA VAL A 955 15.65 -6.23 17.17
C VAL A 955 16.96 -6.63 17.87
N SER A 956 18.03 -5.84 17.70
CA SER A 956 19.31 -6.08 18.39
C SER A 956 19.14 -6.05 19.91
N ASP A 957 19.95 -6.81 20.67
CA ASP A 957 19.84 -6.84 22.13
C ASP A 957 20.01 -5.45 22.77
N ARG A 958 20.87 -4.62 22.17
CA ARG A 958 21.06 -3.21 22.57
C ARG A 958 19.76 -2.41 22.39
N ASN A 959 19.03 -2.62 21.29
CA ASN A 959 17.73 -1.99 21.06
C ASN A 959 16.63 -2.57 21.97
N ARG A 960 16.59 -3.90 22.18
CA ARG A 960 15.64 -4.55 23.13
C ARG A 960 15.76 -3.94 24.52
N ASN A 961 16.97 -3.90 25.07
CA ASN A 961 17.27 -3.34 26.38
C ASN A 961 16.98 -1.83 26.46
N ARG A 962 17.10 -1.08 25.35
CA ARG A 962 16.83 0.36 25.28
C ARG A 962 15.36 0.73 25.04
N LEU A 963 14.52 -0.20 24.60
CA LEU A 963 13.10 0.05 24.34
C LEU A 963 12.19 -0.42 25.49
N ARG A 964 12.56 -1.49 26.18
CA ARG A 964 11.78 -2.07 27.27
C ARG A 964 11.45 -1.01 28.34
N GLY A 965 10.17 -0.81 28.62
CA GLY A 965 9.68 0.18 29.59
C GLY A 965 9.65 1.64 29.11
N THR A 966 10.02 1.94 27.86
CA THR A 966 9.92 3.30 27.29
C THR A 966 8.49 3.61 26.82
N ALA A 967 8.16 4.90 26.63
CA ALA A 967 6.81 5.33 26.28
C ALA A 967 6.46 4.99 24.82
N ALA A 968 5.27 4.45 24.60
CA ALA A 968 4.71 4.12 23.27
C ALA A 968 3.54 5.05 22.88
N ALA A 969 2.74 5.47 23.85
CA ALA A 969 1.72 6.52 23.68
C ALA A 969 1.50 7.32 24.97
N TRP A 970 1.46 8.64 24.88
CA TRP A 970 1.19 9.52 26.03
C TRP A 970 0.58 10.87 25.62
N VAL A 971 0.19 11.68 26.62
CA VAL A 971 -0.41 13.01 26.46
C VAL A 971 0.42 14.08 27.17
N GLU A 972 0.86 15.10 26.44
CA GLU A 972 1.51 16.28 27.00
C GLU A 972 0.51 17.47 27.02
N PRO A 973 0.01 17.90 28.20
CA PRO A 973 -0.88 19.04 28.33
C PRO A 973 -0.13 20.36 28.12
N SER A 974 -0.78 21.36 27.52
CA SER A 974 -0.20 22.70 27.37
C SER A 974 -1.29 23.77 27.34
N GLY A 975 -1.32 24.62 28.38
CA GLY A 975 -2.46 25.51 28.62
C GLY A 975 -3.75 24.71 28.81
N ASN A 976 -4.82 25.09 28.11
CA ASN A 976 -6.10 24.37 28.15
C ASN A 976 -6.17 23.14 27.21
N GLY A 977 -5.15 22.92 26.38
CA GLY A 977 -5.12 21.85 25.37
C GLY A 977 -4.04 20.80 25.61
N ARG A 978 -3.78 19.98 24.59
CA ARG A 978 -2.77 18.91 24.64
C ARG A 978 -2.15 18.53 23.30
N PHE A 979 -0.93 18.00 23.37
CA PHE A 979 -0.34 17.15 22.35
C PHE A 979 -0.58 15.67 22.72
N ILE A 980 -1.02 14.86 21.76
CA ILE A 980 -1.18 13.41 21.88
C ILE A 980 -0.14 12.77 20.99
N LEU A 981 0.69 11.90 21.57
CA LEU A 981 1.96 11.50 21.00
C LEU A 981 1.97 9.97 20.83
N LEU A 982 1.98 9.52 19.57
CA LEU A 982 1.91 8.10 19.18
C LEU A 982 3.25 7.71 18.51
N VAL A 983 4.05 6.89 19.18
CA VAL A 983 5.46 6.71 18.82
C VAL A 983 5.64 5.89 17.54
N ASP A 984 4.83 4.87 17.33
CA ASP A 984 4.76 4.12 16.06
C ASP A 984 3.57 4.60 15.22
N GLU A 985 3.52 4.23 13.93
CA GLU A 985 2.39 4.58 13.06
C GLU A 985 1.15 3.72 13.40
N PRO A 986 0.04 4.33 13.89
CA PRO A 986 -1.09 3.58 14.45
C PRO A 986 -1.93 2.82 13.42
N VAL A 987 -1.67 3.05 12.12
CA VAL A 987 -2.39 2.49 10.97
C VAL A 987 -1.41 1.95 9.90
N PHE A 988 -0.21 1.51 10.33
CA PHE A 988 0.92 1.17 9.45
C PHE A 988 0.53 0.29 8.25
N ARG A 989 0.86 0.78 7.04
CA ARG A 989 0.51 0.19 5.72
C ARG A 989 -0.98 -0.18 5.55
N GLY A 990 -1.89 0.35 6.37
CA GLY A 990 -3.29 -0.07 6.44
C GLY A 990 -3.51 -1.51 6.92
N TYR A 991 -2.43 -2.23 7.25
CA TYR A 991 -2.40 -3.65 7.63
C TYR A 991 -2.56 -3.84 9.14
N VAL A 992 -1.95 -2.95 9.92
CA VAL A 992 -1.91 -3.06 11.37
C VAL A 992 -3.22 -2.52 11.96
N ARG A 993 -4.09 -3.43 12.38
CA ARG A 993 -5.43 -3.23 12.96
C ARG A 993 -5.47 -3.35 14.49
N SER A 994 -4.35 -3.68 15.12
CA SER A 994 -4.19 -3.74 16.57
C SER A 994 -4.16 -2.33 17.19
N SER A 995 -3.34 -1.43 16.65
CA SER A 995 -3.07 -0.08 17.20
C SER A 995 -4.02 1.02 16.76
N GLU A 996 -4.93 0.77 15.80
CA GLU A 996 -5.82 1.80 15.21
C GLU A 996 -6.68 2.53 16.27
N ARG A 997 -7.02 1.83 17.36
CA ARG A 997 -7.78 2.34 18.50
C ARG A 997 -7.10 3.55 19.18
N PHE A 998 -5.77 3.61 19.23
CA PHE A 998 -5.07 4.79 19.76
C PHE A 998 -5.39 6.04 18.96
N LEU A 999 -5.45 5.93 17.62
CA LEU A 999 -5.77 7.05 16.73
C LEU A 999 -7.25 7.44 16.84
N THR A 1000 -8.17 6.47 16.87
CA THR A 1000 -9.60 6.80 17.02
C THR A 1000 -9.89 7.48 18.36
N ASN A 1001 -9.26 7.02 19.44
CA ASN A 1001 -9.43 7.60 20.76
C ASN A 1001 -8.76 8.97 20.85
N ALA A 1002 -7.60 9.18 20.23
CA ALA A 1002 -6.97 10.50 20.12
C ALA A 1002 -7.86 11.53 19.39
N ILE A 1003 -8.61 11.09 18.35
CA ILE A 1003 -9.51 11.95 17.56
C ILE A 1003 -10.85 12.22 18.26
N LEU A 1004 -11.46 11.20 18.88
CA LEU A 1004 -12.80 11.29 19.48
C LEU A 1004 -12.79 11.76 20.94
N LEU A 1005 -11.81 11.30 21.72
CA LEU A 1005 -11.73 11.53 23.17
C LEU A 1005 -10.68 12.60 23.51
N GLY A 1006 -9.60 12.69 22.72
CA GLY A 1006 -8.52 13.66 22.89
C GLY A 1006 -8.92 15.14 23.05
N PRO A 1007 -9.98 15.67 22.38
CA PRO A 1007 -10.45 17.03 22.63
C PRO A 1007 -11.06 17.26 24.03
N GLY A 1008 -11.66 16.22 24.62
CA GLY A 1008 -12.23 16.26 25.98
C GLY A 1008 -11.27 15.77 27.08
N LEU A 1009 -10.17 15.12 26.71
CA LEU A 1009 -9.22 14.46 27.61
C LEU A 1009 -8.53 15.47 28.55
N LYS A 1010 -8.66 15.24 29.86
CA LYS A 1010 -7.99 16.00 30.92
C LYS A 1010 -7.03 15.08 31.68
N ILE A 1011 -5.79 15.54 31.89
CA ILE A 1011 -4.81 14.85 32.71
C ILE A 1011 -4.92 15.39 34.16
N PRO A 1012 -5.05 14.54 35.19
CA PRO A 1012 -4.95 14.96 36.58
C PRO A 1012 -3.57 15.56 36.89
N VAL A 1013 -3.54 16.72 37.55
CA VAL A 1013 -2.30 17.29 38.10
C VAL A 1013 -1.84 16.40 39.26
N ALA A 1014 -0.55 16.07 39.33
CA ALA A 1014 0.00 15.32 40.44
C ALA A 1014 -0.06 16.17 41.72
N SER A 1015 -0.54 15.62 42.83
CA SER A 1015 -0.81 16.35 44.08
C SER A 1015 0.44 16.68 44.90
N GLY A 1016 1.53 17.03 44.23
CA GLY A 1016 2.75 17.61 44.80
C GLY A 1016 2.98 19.05 44.34
N ASP A 1017 2.60 19.37 43.10
CA ASP A 1017 2.75 20.70 42.49
C ASP A 1017 1.44 21.50 42.55
N ALA A 1018 0.97 21.76 43.77
CA ALA A 1018 0.02 22.86 43.96
C ALA A 1018 0.80 24.18 43.79
N PRO A 1019 0.36 25.12 42.94
CA PRO A 1019 0.93 26.46 42.94
C PRO A 1019 0.67 27.12 44.30
N ASP A 1020 1.66 27.86 44.80
CA ASP A 1020 1.55 28.54 46.08
C ASP A 1020 0.35 29.49 46.09
N ALA A 1021 -0.44 29.47 47.16
CA ALA A 1021 -1.66 30.26 47.27
C ALA A 1021 -1.33 31.71 47.69
N SER A 1022 -0.63 32.45 46.81
CA SER A 1022 -0.17 33.82 47.05
C SER A 1022 -0.81 34.91 46.19
N ASP A 1023 -1.54 34.56 45.13
CA ASP A 1023 -2.13 35.53 44.17
C ASP A 1023 -3.63 35.82 44.43
N GLU A 1024 -4.03 36.00 45.70
CA GLU A 1024 -5.29 36.67 46.09
C GLU A 1024 -5.01 37.94 46.92
N ALA A 1025 -4.23 38.88 46.37
CA ALA A 1025 -3.92 40.17 47.03
C ALA A 1025 -3.48 41.31 46.08
N ASP A 1026 -4.33 41.73 45.13
CA ASP A 1026 -4.54 43.15 44.71
C ASP A 1026 -5.71 43.31 43.73
#